data_AF-A0A7X7V0R9-F1
#
_entry.id   AF-A0A7X7V0R9-F1
#
_cell.length_a   1.000
_cell.length_b   1.000
_cell.length_c   1.000
_cell.angle_alpha   90.00
_cell.angle_beta   90.00
_cell.angle_gamma   90.00
#
_symmetry.space_group_name_H-M   'P 1'
#
loop_
_entity.id
_entity.type
_entity.pdbx_description
1 polymer ?
#
loop_
_entity_poly.entity_id
_entity_poly.type
_entity_poly.pdbx_seq_one_letter_code
_entity_poly.pdbx_strand_id
1 'polypeptide(L)'
;MKKMLLFCVLTVQIFGQMDFSQFNKIGFGDLYLLSVLANQNYKTNQAVIDYGLLKQMGLTHLATYADYTPINNADSLKILDRNFERPEYVVTGKTNRYAFSFSLAMGNKFKVPYEVGGGSLGGSFIFSEENLWGFGTDGTAAKSSLWQCNDSCTTGIQDHNDQINNVKVAFASIDSASHTVGTLVYIKTDAYHMPYSVLERSNTIFEFLYRAGLLMRVDKRYDIPDTAKILTIKVYEVRESPSTNSLDYSHWQIKNKEIQRQQDTLDTIFYVYNNQFSNSAYTEIVTPYFFKALGLKSRIIVEVIWNRRCNVYIDKAYVFNQYYDSLFVETSVISQTQDSIRNSFVPNRDNPNYVHAYFDEPMPLQYYGQQKVSQLWETATIHQKYIKGADMMTDNIELELINFLHWPDRPKYILSDYYPLKNFISNSSTGSLSLQMALDSLVNVQLPRWPHDRYKGLRQMIRWAHDFEDNPTNITDHIPFYHTIQCQGEVMRDSSGNPLLHLRRPSYNEILVQGWLAMCYGAKGLMYYNVETQTPSSDPLDKGYYVYGLFDSGGYGTNSHGDSLYSPAPDSQRPNIRYYAVKELNNQIDAISSTLMNLTWYEGFSMHSTPSLSGTYINSITSWYESEKENDIVFDPASETFVELGLFKKTTAFSDSFLDYFMVVNRRCLENEGRFIIVKINKSGLGFKNWKVTDIGGDTSYVILDTGSVNIYFEPGRGKLFRLEPVMITGGTLAYNETVPQNTSIQVRGSLIVPSGKSLTVGSGASLTFQNESKLHIYGDLEVNGTSSGKVTFDFVQNS
;
A
#
# COMPACT_ATOMS: atom_id res chain seq x y z
N MET A 1 -19.37 44.16 -40.72
CA MET A 1 -18.45 44.65 -39.68
C MET A 1 -18.17 43.53 -38.69
N LYS A 2 -16.93 43.04 -38.65
CA LYS A 2 -16.41 42.10 -37.64
C LYS A 2 -16.12 42.89 -36.36
N LYS A 3 -16.68 42.51 -35.21
CA LYS A 3 -16.15 42.78 -33.85
C LYS A 3 -16.61 41.64 -32.93
N MET A 4 -15.75 40.65 -32.73
CA MET A 4 -14.95 40.43 -31.51
C MET A 4 -15.82 40.07 -30.29
N LEU A 5 -16.14 38.77 -30.17
CA LEU A 5 -16.30 38.16 -28.85
C LEU A 5 -14.91 37.94 -28.27
N LEU A 6 -14.57 38.73 -27.26
CA LEU A 6 -13.39 38.54 -26.43
C LEU A 6 -13.67 37.36 -25.50
N PHE A 7 -13.25 36.14 -25.87
CA PHE A 7 -13.06 35.09 -24.88
C PHE A 7 -11.85 35.49 -24.04
N CYS A 8 -12.10 36.06 -22.87
CA CYS A 8 -11.15 35.97 -21.78
C CYS A 8 -11.01 34.49 -21.43
N VAL A 9 -10.09 33.79 -22.10
CA VAL A 9 -9.52 32.54 -21.59
C VAL A 9 -8.69 32.95 -20.38
N LEU A 10 -9.36 33.16 -19.25
CA LEU A 10 -8.71 32.97 -17.97
C LEU A 10 -8.37 31.49 -17.93
N THR A 11 -7.10 31.17 -18.17
CA THR A 11 -6.55 29.86 -17.85
C THR A 11 -6.77 29.66 -16.35
N VAL A 12 -7.85 28.97 -16.00
CA VAL A 12 -8.07 28.46 -14.66
C VAL A 12 -7.09 27.30 -14.50
N GLN A 13 -5.83 27.60 -14.21
CA GLN A 13 -4.92 26.63 -13.64
C GLN A 13 -5.20 26.57 -12.15
N ILE A 14 -6.27 25.88 -11.79
CA ILE A 14 -6.44 25.36 -10.43
C ILE A 14 -5.83 23.95 -10.46
N PHE A 15 -4.58 23.81 -10.06
CA PHE A 15 -4.00 22.50 -9.74
C PHE A 15 -3.25 22.59 -8.42
N GLY A 16 -3.93 22.15 -7.36
CA GLY A 16 -3.38 21.77 -6.07
C GLY A 16 -3.96 20.40 -5.71
N GLN A 17 -3.19 19.60 -4.97
CA GLN A 17 -3.47 18.20 -4.56
C GLN A 17 -3.10 17.12 -5.61
N MET A 18 -2.76 15.91 -5.12
CA MET A 18 -2.99 14.71 -5.93
C MET A 18 -4.49 14.56 -6.02
N ASP A 19 -5.03 14.76 -7.21
CA ASP A 19 -6.44 14.55 -7.46
C ASP A 19 -6.71 13.05 -7.56
N PHE A 20 -7.41 12.51 -6.56
CA PHE A 20 -7.79 11.10 -6.51
C PHE A 20 -8.95 10.77 -7.48
N SER A 21 -9.54 11.78 -8.14
CA SER A 21 -10.54 11.58 -9.20
C SER A 21 -9.93 11.35 -10.59
N GLN A 22 -8.61 11.55 -10.75
CA GLN A 22 -7.89 11.23 -11.97
C GLN A 22 -6.86 10.11 -11.77
N PHE A 23 -6.43 9.51 -12.87
CA PHE A 23 -5.37 8.51 -12.85
C PHE A 23 -4.01 9.17 -12.64
N ASN A 24 -3.32 8.84 -11.54
CA ASN A 24 -2.07 9.50 -11.18
C ASN A 24 -0.87 8.87 -11.89
N LYS A 25 -0.18 9.66 -12.72
CA LYS A 25 1.08 9.31 -13.41
C LYS A 25 2.23 10.08 -12.75
N ILE A 26 3.08 9.40 -11.99
CA ILE A 26 4.07 10.01 -11.10
C ILE A 26 5.49 9.68 -11.60
N GLY A 27 6.31 10.69 -11.91
CA GLY A 27 7.75 10.50 -12.13
C GLY A 27 8.55 10.82 -10.88
N PHE A 28 9.58 10.04 -10.53
CA PHE A 28 10.40 10.30 -9.34
C PHE A 28 11.90 10.10 -9.54
N GLY A 29 12.71 10.95 -8.89
CA GLY A 29 14.18 10.91 -8.97
C GLY A 29 14.87 11.48 -7.72
N ASP A 30 16.16 11.19 -7.53
CA ASP A 30 16.92 11.42 -6.29
C ASP A 30 17.01 12.89 -5.81
N LEU A 31 16.57 13.13 -4.56
CA LEU A 31 16.62 14.39 -3.82
C LEU A 31 18.06 14.76 -3.42
N TYR A 32 18.98 13.80 -3.35
CA TYR A 32 20.41 14.08 -3.22
C TYR A 32 20.93 14.91 -4.38
N LEU A 33 20.49 14.60 -5.61
CA LEU A 33 20.83 15.38 -6.80
C LEU A 33 20.33 16.83 -6.64
N LEU A 34 19.08 17.04 -6.22
CA LEU A 34 18.51 18.38 -6.07
C LEU A 34 19.06 19.19 -4.87
N SER A 35 19.48 18.52 -3.79
CA SER A 35 19.97 19.18 -2.55
C SER A 35 21.48 19.46 -2.56
N VAL A 36 22.29 18.64 -3.24
CA VAL A 36 23.71 18.94 -3.50
C VAL A 36 23.85 20.14 -4.45
N LEU A 37 22.92 20.30 -5.38
CA LEU A 37 22.86 21.44 -6.30
C LEU A 37 22.43 22.77 -5.65
N ALA A 38 21.87 22.74 -4.45
CA ALA A 38 21.47 23.94 -3.72
C ALA A 38 22.61 24.58 -2.91
N ASN A 39 23.70 23.84 -2.64
CA ASN A 39 24.84 24.31 -1.85
C ASN A 39 26.10 24.63 -2.68
N GLN A 40 26.04 24.47 -4.00
CA GLN A 40 27.09 24.91 -4.92
C GLN A 40 26.54 26.00 -5.84
N ASN A 41 27.24 27.13 -5.88
CA ASN A 41 26.90 28.32 -6.65
C ASN A 41 26.42 28.00 -8.08
N TYR A 42 25.17 28.35 -8.37
CA TYR A 42 24.64 28.85 -9.65
C TYR A 42 25.37 28.44 -10.95
N LYS A 43 24.71 27.62 -11.79
CA LYS A 43 24.43 27.85 -13.26
C LYS A 43 24.41 26.63 -14.20
N THR A 44 24.46 25.37 -13.75
CA THR A 44 24.43 24.24 -14.73
C THR A 44 23.14 23.42 -14.76
N ASN A 45 22.30 23.42 -13.72
CA ASN A 45 21.23 22.42 -13.61
C ASN A 45 19.79 22.91 -13.82
N GLN A 46 19.59 24.15 -14.28
CA GLN A 46 18.36 24.44 -15.04
C GLN A 46 18.27 23.58 -16.33
N ALA A 47 19.37 22.93 -16.73
CA ALA A 47 19.50 22.11 -17.94
C ALA A 47 19.52 20.58 -17.73
N VAL A 48 19.49 20.05 -16.48
CA VAL A 48 19.74 18.61 -16.25
C VAL A 48 18.47 17.75 -16.12
N ILE A 49 17.31 18.33 -15.83
CA ILE A 49 16.01 17.66 -16.00
C ILE A 49 15.18 18.51 -16.96
N ASP A 50 15.04 18.05 -18.21
CA ASP A 50 14.24 18.74 -19.20
C ASP A 50 12.76 18.55 -18.86
N TYR A 51 12.22 19.53 -18.13
CA TYR A 51 10.81 19.59 -17.78
C TYR A 51 9.89 19.49 -19.01
N GLY A 52 10.34 19.95 -20.18
CA GLY A 52 9.64 19.79 -21.45
C GLY A 52 9.46 18.33 -21.84
N LEU A 53 10.50 17.50 -21.70
CA LEU A 53 10.41 16.06 -21.95
C LEU A 53 9.54 15.35 -20.91
N LEU A 54 9.70 15.67 -19.62
CA LEU A 54 8.83 15.10 -18.57
C LEU A 54 7.34 15.42 -18.80
N LYS A 55 7.03 16.65 -19.25
CA LYS A 55 5.67 17.05 -19.61
C LYS A 55 5.16 16.27 -20.82
N GLN A 56 6.01 16.02 -21.82
CA GLN A 56 5.65 15.24 -23.01
C GLN A 56 5.41 13.76 -22.72
N MET A 57 5.92 13.21 -21.61
CA MET A 57 5.54 11.86 -21.16
C MET A 57 4.12 11.78 -20.62
N GLY A 58 3.45 12.91 -20.37
CA GLY A 58 2.10 12.93 -19.81
C GLY A 58 2.05 12.69 -18.30
N LEU A 59 3.13 12.97 -17.56
CA LEU A 59 3.12 12.89 -16.10
C LEU A 59 2.18 13.93 -15.49
N THR A 60 1.41 13.50 -14.49
CA THR A 60 0.56 14.36 -13.66
C THR A 60 1.32 14.96 -12.47
N HIS A 61 2.34 14.25 -11.99
CA HIS A 61 3.04 14.56 -10.76
C HIS A 61 4.54 14.25 -10.85
N LEU A 62 5.34 15.00 -10.10
CA LEU A 62 6.79 14.80 -9.95
C LEU A 62 7.15 14.69 -8.47
N ALA A 63 7.70 13.55 -8.10
CA ALA A 63 8.19 13.25 -6.76
C ALA A 63 9.70 13.29 -6.70
N THR A 64 10.23 13.35 -5.48
CA THR A 64 11.66 13.28 -5.25
C THR A 64 12.00 12.21 -4.24
N TYR A 65 12.96 11.38 -4.59
CA TYR A 65 13.40 10.23 -3.83
C TYR A 65 14.30 10.66 -2.69
N ALA A 66 13.92 10.37 -1.45
CA ALA A 66 14.62 10.92 -0.30
C ALA A 66 15.25 9.85 0.59
N ASP A 67 16.02 8.97 -0.03
CA ASP A 67 16.82 8.01 0.70
C ASP A 67 18.21 8.58 0.97
N TYR A 68 18.44 9.00 2.22
CA TYR A 68 19.78 8.99 2.76
C TYR A 68 19.66 8.55 4.20
N THR A 69 20.09 7.30 4.43
CA THR A 69 20.28 6.61 5.71
C THR A 69 19.00 5.98 6.28
N PRO A 70 18.68 4.72 5.91
CA PRO A 70 17.86 3.89 6.77
C PRO A 70 18.56 3.79 8.13
N ILE A 71 17.81 3.95 9.21
CA ILE A 71 18.20 3.43 10.51
C ILE A 71 18.13 1.90 10.39
N ASN A 72 19.15 1.32 9.75
CA ASN A 72 19.43 -0.10 9.61
C ASN A 72 18.18 -1.01 9.39
N ASN A 73 17.79 -1.22 8.13
CA ASN A 73 16.70 -2.12 7.72
C ASN A 73 16.97 -3.62 7.96
N ALA A 74 18.07 -3.99 8.62
CA ALA A 74 18.42 -5.40 8.76
C ALA A 74 17.60 -6.13 9.83
N ASP A 75 17.17 -5.49 10.92
CA ASP A 75 16.37 -6.15 11.96
C ASP A 75 15.71 -5.12 12.89
N SER A 76 14.41 -5.31 13.18
CA SER A 76 13.66 -4.82 14.36
C SER A 76 12.91 -3.48 14.27
N LEU A 77 11.65 -3.51 14.69
CA LEU A 77 10.82 -2.34 15.04
C LEU A 77 11.50 -1.54 16.17
N LYS A 78 11.69 -0.22 16.00
CA LYS A 78 12.10 0.69 17.08
C LYS A 78 11.13 1.84 17.23
N ILE A 79 10.57 2.02 18.42
CA ILE A 79 9.73 3.17 18.78
C ILE A 79 10.50 4.09 19.73
N LEU A 80 10.73 5.31 19.23
CA LEU A 80 11.20 6.57 19.84
C LEU A 80 12.60 6.66 20.44
N ASP A 81 13.36 7.65 19.94
CA ASP A 81 14.33 8.43 20.70
C ASP A 81 14.70 9.77 20.03
N ARG A 82 14.75 10.83 20.84
CA ARG A 82 15.53 12.08 20.74
C ARG A 82 16.30 12.24 19.42
N ASN A 83 15.68 12.95 18.48
CA ASN A 83 16.32 13.52 17.27
C ASN A 83 17.41 14.58 17.57
N PHE A 84 18.06 14.47 18.72
CA PHE A 84 19.43 14.89 18.94
C PHE A 84 20.09 13.86 19.87
N GLU A 85 20.89 12.93 19.35
CA GLU A 85 22.31 12.74 19.72
C GLU A 85 22.84 11.45 19.06
N ARG A 86 23.95 11.40 18.31
CA ARG A 86 25.08 12.33 17.96
C ARG A 86 25.95 11.62 16.88
N PRO A 87 26.96 12.22 16.23
CA PRO A 87 27.26 13.61 15.87
C PRO A 87 27.84 13.73 14.43
N GLU A 88 27.26 13.09 13.40
CA GLU A 88 27.61 13.42 12.00
C GLU A 88 26.46 14.05 11.20
N TYR A 89 25.26 14.15 11.78
CA TYR A 89 24.05 14.52 11.03
C TYR A 89 23.45 15.89 11.40
N VAL A 90 24.01 16.56 12.41
CA VAL A 90 23.78 17.99 12.70
C VAL A 90 24.80 18.83 11.93
N VAL A 91 24.78 18.73 10.60
CA VAL A 91 25.45 19.74 9.78
C VAL A 91 24.48 20.92 9.68
N THR A 92 24.80 22.01 10.38
CA THR A 92 24.16 23.31 10.19
C THR A 92 24.03 23.60 8.69
N GLY A 93 22.80 23.74 8.19
CA GLY A 93 22.52 24.15 6.80
C GLY A 93 21.68 23.20 5.93
N LYS A 94 21.23 22.03 6.40
CA LYS A 94 20.39 21.11 5.60
C LYS A 94 18.98 20.93 6.19
N THR A 95 18.03 21.76 5.75
CA THR A 95 16.68 21.86 6.34
C THR A 95 15.76 20.67 6.08
N ASN A 96 15.95 19.90 5.00
CA ASN A 96 15.03 18.80 4.66
C ASN A 96 15.26 17.51 5.43
N ARG A 97 16.46 17.29 5.98
CA ARG A 97 16.77 16.08 6.76
C ARG A 97 15.90 15.96 8.01
N TYR A 98 15.47 17.09 8.60
CA TYR A 98 14.62 17.10 9.78
C TYR A 98 13.27 16.43 9.56
N ALA A 99 12.69 16.54 8.36
CA ALA A 99 11.40 15.91 8.05
C ALA A 99 11.53 14.38 7.98
N PHE A 100 12.59 13.85 7.39
CA PHE A 100 12.85 12.40 7.31
C PHE A 100 13.17 11.80 8.68
N SER A 101 14.07 12.45 9.42
CA SER A 101 14.36 12.03 10.79
C SER A 101 13.11 12.11 11.68
N PHE A 102 12.25 13.10 11.46
CA PHE A 102 10.99 13.22 12.19
C PHE A 102 9.98 12.13 11.81
N SER A 103 9.78 11.82 10.52
CA SER A 103 8.86 10.76 10.11
C SER A 103 9.28 9.37 10.63
N LEU A 104 10.59 9.10 10.65
CA LEU A 104 11.15 7.85 11.16
C LEU A 104 11.12 7.74 12.70
N ALA A 105 11.19 8.87 13.42
CA ALA A 105 11.28 8.89 14.88
C ALA A 105 9.92 9.00 15.60
N MET A 106 8.82 9.15 14.87
CA MET A 106 7.49 9.34 15.45
C MET A 106 6.94 8.06 16.09
N GLY A 107 7.20 7.90 17.38
CA GLY A 107 6.30 7.18 18.27
C GLY A 107 5.42 8.17 19.03
N ASN A 108 4.46 7.67 19.79
CA ASN A 108 3.66 8.50 20.67
C ASN A 108 3.38 7.75 21.97
N LYS A 109 3.83 8.34 23.08
CA LYS A 109 3.59 7.87 24.46
C LYS A 109 2.10 7.55 24.73
N PHE A 110 1.19 8.24 24.04
CA PHE A 110 -0.24 8.17 24.28
C PHE A 110 -1.03 7.37 23.23
N LYS A 111 -0.47 7.10 22.04
CA LYS A 111 -1.19 6.39 20.97
C LYS A 111 -0.75 4.95 20.75
N VAL A 112 0.50 4.58 21.06
CA VAL A 112 1.02 3.23 20.80
C VAL A 112 1.37 2.54 22.12
N PRO A 113 0.99 1.27 22.36
CA PRO A 113 1.60 0.47 23.44
C PRO A 113 3.06 0.19 23.07
N TYR A 114 4.01 0.41 23.97
CA TYR A 114 5.43 0.32 23.62
C TYR A 114 6.19 -0.74 24.43
N GLU A 115 7.05 -1.46 23.70
CA GLU A 115 8.33 -2.02 24.14
C GLU A 115 9.38 -1.69 23.04
N VAL A 116 10.59 -1.25 23.42
CA VAL A 116 11.57 -0.64 22.50
C VAL A 116 12.66 -1.63 22.04
N GLY A 117 12.31 -2.71 21.34
CA GLY A 117 13.30 -3.51 20.58
C GLY A 117 13.05 -5.02 20.53
N GLY A 118 13.43 -5.65 19.42
CA GLY A 118 13.35 -7.10 19.17
C GLY A 118 13.45 -7.42 17.67
N GLY A 119 14.15 -8.50 17.30
CA GLY A 119 14.42 -8.93 15.91
C GLY A 119 13.17 -9.13 15.04
N SER A 120 13.37 -9.31 13.73
CA SER A 120 12.27 -9.44 12.77
C SER A 120 11.24 -10.52 13.15
N LEU A 121 9.95 -10.16 13.08
CA LEU A 121 8.80 -10.99 13.44
C LEU A 121 8.87 -12.35 12.75
N GLY A 122 9.10 -13.38 13.57
CA GLY A 122 8.93 -14.78 13.25
C GLY A 122 8.01 -15.40 14.30
N GLY A 123 6.70 -15.21 14.15
CA GLY A 123 5.72 -15.68 15.14
C GLY A 123 4.31 -15.66 14.60
N SER A 124 3.53 -16.72 14.79
CA SER A 124 2.08 -16.78 14.61
C SER A 124 1.38 -15.63 15.36
N PHE A 125 0.79 -14.65 14.68
CA PHE A 125 0.04 -13.56 15.29
C PHE A 125 -1.45 -13.82 15.06
N ILE A 126 -2.08 -14.33 16.10
CA ILE A 126 -3.52 -14.22 16.33
C ILE A 126 -3.59 -13.45 17.64
N PHE A 127 -4.46 -12.44 17.75
CA PHE A 127 -4.78 -11.79 19.03
C PHE A 127 -5.44 -12.81 19.98
N SER A 128 -4.63 -13.70 20.56
CA SER A 128 -4.98 -14.66 21.59
C SER A 128 -4.21 -14.32 22.88
N GLU A 129 -4.66 -14.87 24.01
CA GLU A 129 -4.20 -14.56 25.38
C GLU A 129 -2.68 -14.59 25.58
N GLU A 130 -1.92 -15.19 24.67
CA GLU A 130 -0.46 -15.36 24.79
C GLU A 130 0.37 -14.32 24.02
N ASN A 131 -0.07 -13.07 23.81
CA ASN A 131 0.72 -12.11 23.02
C ASN A 131 1.83 -11.38 23.80
N LEU A 132 3.01 -11.38 23.17
CA LEU A 132 4.35 -11.30 23.75
C LEU A 132 5.12 -10.14 23.11
N TRP A 133 5.64 -9.20 23.88
CA TRP A 133 6.64 -8.24 23.40
C TRP A 133 7.98 -8.57 24.12
N GLY A 134 9.15 -8.43 23.51
CA GLY A 134 10.39 -8.90 24.16
C GLY A 134 11.68 -8.74 23.35
N PHE A 135 12.80 -8.58 24.05
CA PHE A 135 14.16 -8.48 23.49
C PHE A 135 14.97 -9.77 23.69
N GLY A 136 15.77 -10.18 22.69
CA GLY A 136 16.88 -11.14 22.84
C GLY A 136 17.16 -11.99 21.59
N THR A 137 18.44 -12.22 21.28
CA THR A 137 18.92 -13.00 20.13
C THR A 137 19.36 -14.42 20.51
N ASP A 138 19.23 -15.31 19.51
CA ASP A 138 19.84 -16.62 19.32
C ASP A 138 19.29 -17.84 20.08
N GLY A 139 18.55 -18.63 19.30
CA GLY A 139 18.65 -20.09 19.34
C GLY A 139 17.47 -20.81 19.95
N THR A 140 16.39 -20.92 19.16
CA THR A 140 15.37 -22.00 19.19
C THR A 140 14.08 -21.87 20.00
N ALA A 141 13.82 -20.78 20.73
CA ALA A 141 12.45 -20.45 21.17
C ALA A 141 12.37 -18.99 21.62
N ALA A 142 11.47 -18.21 21.01
CA ALA A 142 11.15 -16.85 21.46
C ALA A 142 10.68 -16.91 22.92
N LYS A 143 11.46 -16.35 23.84
CA LYS A 143 11.03 -16.11 25.22
C LYS A 143 10.64 -14.66 25.35
N SER A 144 9.54 -14.46 26.05
CA SER A 144 8.70 -13.31 25.86
C SER A 144 8.29 -12.65 27.16
N SER A 145 8.03 -11.35 27.08
CA SER A 145 7.22 -10.64 28.08
C SER A 145 5.76 -10.92 27.79
N LEU A 146 5.13 -11.82 28.55
CA LEU A 146 3.69 -12.07 28.44
C LEU A 146 2.91 -10.82 28.89
N TRP A 147 1.95 -10.44 28.05
CA TRP A 147 0.87 -9.50 28.37
C TRP A 147 -0.49 -10.23 28.55
N GLN A 148 -0.50 -11.45 29.13
CA GLN A 148 -1.64 -12.04 29.87
C GLN A 148 -1.39 -13.52 30.19
N CYS A 149 -1.22 -13.88 31.47
CA CYS A 149 -1.72 -15.18 31.92
C CYS A 149 -2.71 -14.93 33.05
N ASN A 150 -3.89 -15.51 32.88
CA ASN A 150 -4.98 -15.55 33.83
C ASN A 150 -4.54 -16.30 35.10
N ASP A 151 -5.00 -15.84 36.25
CA ASP A 151 -5.54 -16.73 37.28
C ASP A 151 -6.42 -15.86 38.19
N SER A 152 -7.74 -16.01 38.03
CA SER A 152 -8.85 -15.60 38.92
C SER A 152 -9.69 -14.35 38.62
N CYS A 153 -9.62 -13.77 37.41
CA CYS A 153 -10.71 -12.93 36.90
C CYS A 153 -11.07 -13.40 35.48
N THR A 154 -12.11 -14.21 35.31
CA THR A 154 -12.67 -14.49 33.98
C THR A 154 -13.09 -13.17 33.35
N THR A 155 -12.29 -12.69 32.40
CA THR A 155 -12.64 -11.59 31.51
C THR A 155 -13.95 -11.97 30.83
N GLY A 156 -14.98 -11.13 30.98
CA GLY A 156 -16.13 -11.21 30.08
C GLY A 156 -15.64 -11.13 28.63
N ILE A 157 -16.37 -11.80 27.73
CA ILE A 157 -16.19 -11.78 26.28
C ILE A 157 -15.66 -10.41 25.84
N GLN A 158 -14.52 -10.38 25.12
CA GLN A 158 -14.08 -9.18 24.41
C GLN A 158 -15.26 -8.74 23.54
N ASP A 159 -15.92 -7.64 23.92
CA ASP A 159 -17.02 -7.11 23.13
C ASP A 159 -16.41 -6.40 21.92
N HIS A 160 -16.06 -7.21 20.91
CA HIS A 160 -15.55 -6.75 19.61
C HIS A 160 -16.53 -5.82 18.88
N ASN A 161 -17.77 -5.66 19.37
CA ASN A 161 -18.82 -4.91 18.69
C ASN A 161 -19.01 -3.46 19.18
N ASP A 162 -18.28 -2.98 20.20
CA ASP A 162 -18.33 -1.56 20.59
C ASP A 162 -17.28 -0.74 19.81
N GLN A 163 -17.54 -0.49 18.53
CA GLN A 163 -16.69 0.28 17.60
C GLN A 163 -16.45 1.75 18.02
N ILE A 164 -17.01 2.21 19.14
CA ILE A 164 -16.94 3.60 19.59
C ILE A 164 -15.83 3.83 20.62
N ASN A 165 -15.34 2.78 21.32
CA ASN A 165 -14.36 2.95 22.41
C ASN A 165 -13.20 1.93 22.36
N ASN A 166 -12.10 2.36 21.72
CA ASN A 166 -10.67 2.01 21.91
C ASN A 166 -10.28 0.74 22.70
N VAL A 167 -9.25 0.05 22.20
CA VAL A 167 -8.56 -1.14 22.75
C VAL A 167 -8.44 -1.14 24.27
N LYS A 168 -9.28 -1.94 24.94
CA LYS A 168 -9.17 -2.21 26.38
C LYS A 168 -8.26 -3.42 26.59
N VAL A 169 -7.13 -3.23 27.27
CA VAL A 169 -6.22 -4.32 27.69
C VAL A 169 -6.85 -5.15 28.82
N ALA A 170 -7.59 -4.51 29.74
CA ALA A 170 -8.34 -5.21 30.78
C ALA A 170 -9.56 -4.41 31.27
N PHE A 171 -10.65 -5.11 31.63
CA PHE A 171 -11.85 -4.52 32.22
C PHE A 171 -12.34 -5.36 33.39
N ALA A 172 -12.74 -4.70 34.48
CA ALA A 172 -13.40 -5.33 35.60
C ALA A 172 -14.53 -4.44 36.12
N SER A 173 -15.71 -5.04 36.32
CA SER A 173 -16.90 -4.37 36.84
C SER A 173 -17.35 -4.99 38.15
N ILE A 174 -17.69 -4.14 39.12
CA ILE A 174 -18.22 -4.56 40.42
C ILE A 174 -19.60 -5.21 40.32
N ASP A 175 -20.35 -4.89 39.27
CA ASP A 175 -21.72 -5.37 39.04
C ASP A 175 -21.73 -6.78 38.43
N SER A 176 -20.59 -7.23 37.89
CA SER A 176 -20.45 -8.59 37.38
C SER A 176 -20.07 -9.56 38.49
N ALA A 177 -20.90 -10.59 38.69
CA ALA A 177 -20.62 -11.65 39.64
C ALA A 177 -19.43 -12.54 39.24
N SER A 178 -19.06 -12.56 37.96
CA SER A 178 -17.87 -13.30 37.45
C SER A 178 -16.55 -12.56 37.66
N HIS A 179 -16.59 -11.26 37.99
CA HIS A 179 -15.39 -10.48 38.28
C HIS A 179 -15.12 -10.48 39.79
N THR A 180 -14.12 -11.26 40.21
CA THR A 180 -13.63 -11.33 41.59
C THR A 180 -12.38 -10.48 41.80
N VAL A 181 -11.97 -10.30 43.07
CA VAL A 181 -10.66 -9.71 43.37
C VAL A 181 -9.58 -10.64 42.80
N GLY A 182 -8.63 -10.10 42.04
CA GLY A 182 -7.58 -10.87 41.39
C GLY A 182 -6.71 -10.02 40.47
N THR A 183 -5.74 -10.66 39.82
CA THR A 183 -4.81 -9.99 38.90
C THR A 183 -5.50 -9.65 37.58
N LEU A 184 -5.60 -8.36 37.24
CA LEU A 184 -6.11 -7.86 35.97
C LEU A 184 -5.04 -7.79 34.88
N VAL A 185 -3.81 -7.45 35.28
CA VAL A 185 -2.67 -7.35 34.36
C VAL A 185 -1.49 -8.07 35.00
N TYR A 186 -0.85 -8.95 34.23
CA TYR A 186 0.35 -9.66 34.63
C TYR A 186 1.41 -9.45 33.55
N ILE A 187 2.47 -8.71 33.88
CA ILE A 187 3.58 -8.38 32.98
C ILE A 187 4.79 -9.14 33.49
N LYS A 188 5.51 -9.84 32.63
CA LYS A 188 6.82 -10.41 32.94
C LYS A 188 7.84 -9.85 31.98
N THR A 189 9.07 -9.51 32.35
CA THR A 189 10.10 -9.14 31.39
C THR A 189 10.80 -10.40 30.85
N ASP A 190 11.55 -10.26 29.76
CA ASP A 190 12.58 -11.23 29.42
C ASP A 190 13.74 -11.18 30.44
N ALA A 191 14.37 -12.33 30.71
CA ALA A 191 15.48 -12.43 31.66
C ALA A 191 16.78 -11.79 31.15
N TYR A 192 16.91 -11.62 29.83
CA TYR A 192 18.04 -11.00 29.14
C TYR A 192 17.76 -9.56 28.71
N HIS A 193 16.54 -9.05 28.90
CA HIS A 193 16.24 -7.64 28.68
C HIS A 193 17.08 -6.76 29.63
N MET A 194 18.02 -5.99 29.05
CA MET A 194 19.03 -5.20 29.74
C MET A 194 19.60 -5.95 30.96
N PRO A 195 20.55 -6.87 30.74
CA PRO A 195 20.89 -7.93 31.68
C PRO A 195 21.51 -7.46 33.01
N TYR A 196 21.78 -6.16 33.15
CA TYR A 196 22.51 -5.57 34.27
C TYR A 196 21.64 -4.51 34.93
N SER A 197 21.61 -4.46 36.26
CA SER A 197 21.10 -3.29 36.99
C SER A 197 22.09 -2.13 36.95
N VAL A 198 23.39 -2.43 36.89
CA VAL A 198 24.45 -1.43 36.86
C VAL A 198 25.58 -1.89 35.95
N LEU A 199 26.03 -1.01 35.06
CA LEU A 199 27.12 -1.25 34.12
C LEU A 199 28.20 -0.21 34.27
N GLU A 200 29.44 -0.66 34.45
CA GLU A 200 30.62 0.18 34.37
C GLU A 200 31.18 0.18 32.95
N ARG A 201 31.31 1.37 32.34
CA ARG A 201 31.95 1.57 31.05
C ARG A 201 32.90 2.75 31.12
N SER A 202 34.18 2.53 30.85
CA SER A 202 35.21 3.57 30.83
C SER A 202 35.20 4.46 32.09
N ASN A 203 35.12 3.83 33.27
CA ASN A 203 35.04 4.48 34.60
C ASN A 203 33.77 5.31 34.84
N THR A 204 32.72 5.14 34.03
CA THR A 204 31.39 5.72 34.28
C THR A 204 30.42 4.61 34.68
N ILE A 205 29.67 4.82 35.75
CA ILE A 205 28.66 3.89 36.25
C ILE A 205 27.29 4.29 35.67
N PHE A 206 26.65 3.36 34.97
CA PHE A 206 25.31 3.50 34.41
C PHE A 206 24.35 2.65 35.22
N GLU A 207 23.29 3.26 35.75
CA GLU A 207 22.24 2.56 36.46
C GLU A 207 21.01 2.40 35.56
N PHE A 208 20.49 1.18 35.51
CA PHE A 208 19.31 0.83 34.74
C PHE A 208 18.12 0.76 35.67
N LEU A 209 17.42 1.88 35.78
CA LEU A 209 16.15 1.96 36.51
C LEU A 209 14.99 1.63 35.57
N TYR A 210 13.91 1.10 36.11
CA TYR A 210 12.69 0.69 35.42
C TYR A 210 11.47 1.30 36.10
N ARG A 211 10.37 1.49 35.40
CA ARG A 211 9.07 1.83 35.99
C ARG A 211 7.96 1.16 35.20
N ALA A 212 6.90 0.74 35.89
CA ALA A 212 5.65 0.32 35.28
C ALA A 212 4.67 1.50 35.17
N GLY A 213 3.86 1.53 34.12
CA GLY A 213 2.79 2.51 33.93
C GLY A 213 1.51 1.88 33.40
N LEU A 214 0.38 2.49 33.74
CA LEU A 214 -0.97 2.09 33.37
C LEU A 214 -1.74 3.31 32.85
N LEU A 215 -2.33 3.23 31.66
CA LEU A 215 -3.33 4.19 31.20
C LEU A 215 -4.71 3.61 31.49
N MET A 216 -5.45 4.21 32.42
CA MET A 216 -6.66 3.60 32.93
C MET A 216 -7.72 4.62 33.35
N ARG A 217 -8.97 4.20 33.29
CA ARG A 217 -10.14 4.95 33.76
C ARG A 217 -10.85 4.13 34.82
N VAL A 218 -11.47 4.80 35.77
CA VAL A 218 -12.37 4.16 36.74
C VAL A 218 -13.70 4.90 36.78
N ASP A 219 -14.77 4.17 37.06
CA ASP A 219 -16.05 4.81 37.39
C ASP A 219 -15.96 5.24 38.86
N LYS A 220 -15.64 6.52 39.08
CA LYS A 220 -15.36 7.01 40.43
C LYS A 220 -16.60 6.87 41.29
N ARG A 221 -16.42 6.16 42.40
CA ARG A 221 -17.44 5.99 43.43
C ARG A 221 -17.18 6.98 44.56
N TYR A 222 -18.15 7.84 44.84
CA TYR A 222 -18.05 8.84 45.91
C TYR A 222 -18.39 8.26 47.29
N ASP A 223 -18.95 7.05 47.33
CA ASP A 223 -19.25 6.32 48.57
C ASP A 223 -18.05 5.54 49.14
N ILE A 224 -16.90 5.53 48.43
CA ILE A 224 -15.64 4.98 48.94
C ILE A 224 -14.65 6.11 49.26
N PRO A 225 -13.90 6.03 50.38
CA PRO A 225 -12.95 7.07 50.75
C PRO A 225 -11.89 7.32 49.67
N ASP A 226 -11.38 8.55 49.60
CA ASP A 226 -10.30 8.95 48.69
C ASP A 226 -9.02 8.11 48.87
N THR A 227 -8.80 7.58 50.07
CA THR A 227 -7.68 6.70 50.44
C THR A 227 -7.96 5.21 50.16
N ALA A 228 -9.12 4.87 49.59
CA ALA A 228 -9.43 3.50 49.23
C ALA A 228 -8.50 3.03 48.09
N LYS A 229 -7.86 1.88 48.31
CA LYS A 229 -7.02 1.21 47.32
C LYS A 229 -7.91 0.62 46.24
N ILE A 230 -7.81 1.15 45.03
CA ILE A 230 -8.52 0.69 43.84
C ILE A 230 -7.76 -0.47 43.19
N LEU A 231 -6.46 -0.29 42.97
CA LEU A 231 -5.55 -1.32 42.48
C LEU A 231 -4.33 -1.46 43.40
N THR A 232 -3.71 -2.64 43.34
CA THR A 232 -2.42 -2.93 43.94
C THR A 232 -1.47 -3.38 42.84
N ILE A 233 -0.38 -2.65 42.62
CA ILE A 233 0.66 -2.99 41.65
C ILE A 233 1.81 -3.64 42.42
N LYS A 234 2.06 -4.93 42.21
CA LYS A 234 3.18 -5.66 42.81
C LYS A 234 4.27 -5.83 41.77
N VAL A 235 5.51 -5.47 42.10
CA VAL A 235 6.68 -5.61 41.23
C VAL A 235 7.73 -6.48 41.91
N TYR A 236 8.07 -7.62 41.34
CA TYR A 236 9.02 -8.55 41.96
C TYR A 236 9.89 -9.31 40.94
N GLU A 237 10.97 -9.93 41.41
CA GLU A 237 11.83 -10.77 40.58
C GLU A 237 11.58 -12.25 40.78
N VAL A 238 11.61 -13.00 39.67
CA VAL A 238 11.60 -14.47 39.67
C VAL A 238 12.93 -14.96 39.11
N ARG A 239 13.57 -15.89 39.83
CA ARG A 239 14.83 -16.50 39.39
C ARG A 239 14.61 -17.40 38.18
N GLU A 240 15.53 -17.31 37.22
CA GLU A 240 15.56 -18.14 36.02
C GLU A 240 16.83 -19.00 36.00
N SER A 241 16.71 -20.23 35.48
CA SER A 241 17.88 -21.08 35.20
C SER A 241 18.69 -20.42 34.07
N PRO A 242 19.98 -20.11 34.27
CA PRO A 242 20.77 -19.42 33.24
C PRO A 242 20.83 -20.27 31.98
N SER A 243 20.51 -19.70 30.81
CA SER A 243 20.91 -20.33 29.55
C SER A 243 22.43 -20.45 29.54
N THR A 244 22.94 -21.60 29.09
CA THR A 244 24.38 -21.84 28.90
C THR A 244 25.02 -20.98 27.80
N ASN A 245 24.22 -20.20 27.07
CA ASN A 245 24.72 -19.34 25.99
C ASN A 245 25.49 -18.16 26.57
N SER A 246 26.78 -18.08 26.26
CA SER A 246 27.56 -16.86 26.43
C SER A 246 26.96 -15.77 25.55
N LEU A 247 26.62 -14.61 26.13
CA LEU A 247 26.28 -13.43 25.34
C LEU A 247 27.50 -13.06 24.50
N ASP A 248 27.41 -13.24 23.18
CA ASP A 248 28.51 -12.93 22.27
C ASP A 248 28.53 -11.41 22.05
N TYR A 249 29.53 -10.77 22.63
CA TYR A 249 29.69 -9.33 22.58
C TYR A 249 30.22 -8.93 21.19
N SER A 250 29.57 -7.96 20.56
CA SER A 250 30.21 -7.25 19.45
C SER A 250 31.56 -6.66 19.89
N HIS A 251 32.53 -6.55 18.98
CA HIS A 251 33.89 -6.08 19.26
C HIS A 251 34.01 -4.69 19.94
N TRP A 252 32.91 -3.93 20.05
CA TRP A 252 32.82 -2.64 20.74
C TRP A 252 32.51 -2.74 22.25
N GLN A 253 32.18 -3.91 22.78
CA GLN A 253 31.68 -4.12 24.16
C GLN A 253 32.70 -4.74 25.13
N ILE A 254 33.96 -4.90 24.70
CA ILE A 254 35.05 -5.62 25.42
C ILE A 254 35.46 -4.95 26.76
N LYS A 255 34.93 -3.77 27.11
CA LYS A 255 35.26 -3.01 28.35
C LYS A 255 34.11 -2.82 29.34
N ASN A 256 33.01 -3.53 29.17
CA ASN A 256 31.85 -3.43 30.05
C ASN A 256 32.00 -4.36 31.27
N LYS A 257 31.76 -3.85 32.47
CA LYS A 257 31.78 -4.63 33.71
C LYS A 257 30.45 -4.49 34.45
N GLU A 258 29.76 -5.60 34.69
CA GLU A 258 28.59 -5.61 35.58
C GLU A 258 29.04 -5.29 37.01
N ILE A 259 28.37 -4.31 37.64
CA ILE A 259 28.52 -4.06 39.06
C ILE A 259 27.30 -4.66 39.75
N GLN A 260 27.51 -5.74 40.51
CA GLN A 260 26.42 -6.28 41.34
C GLN A 260 26.18 -5.35 42.53
N ARG A 261 24.97 -4.80 42.62
CA ARG A 261 24.53 -4.14 43.85
C ARG A 261 24.30 -5.21 44.93
N GLN A 262 24.87 -5.01 46.12
CA GLN A 262 24.45 -5.74 47.31
C GLN A 262 23.09 -5.17 47.75
N GLN A 263 21.98 -5.72 47.25
CA GLN A 263 20.65 -5.37 47.74
C GLN A 263 19.73 -6.59 47.75
N ASP A 264 18.74 -6.57 48.64
CA ASP A 264 17.70 -7.59 48.73
C ASP A 264 16.89 -7.67 47.42
N THR A 265 16.33 -8.84 47.15
CA THR A 265 15.60 -9.16 45.90
C THR A 265 14.48 -8.16 45.65
N LEU A 266 14.23 -7.76 44.39
CA LEU A 266 13.12 -6.88 44.04
C LEU A 266 11.79 -7.56 44.43
N ASP A 267 11.05 -7.00 45.39
CA ASP A 267 9.66 -7.34 45.75
C ASP A 267 8.99 -6.13 46.40
N THR A 268 8.31 -5.30 45.61
CA THR A 268 7.77 -3.99 46.01
C THR A 268 6.30 -3.89 45.66
N ILE A 269 5.52 -3.21 46.51
CA ILE A 269 4.09 -2.98 46.31
C ILE A 269 3.81 -1.48 46.20
N PHE A 270 3.03 -1.11 45.18
CA PHE A 270 2.50 0.22 44.95
C PHE A 270 0.98 0.18 44.98
N TYR A 271 0.35 1.21 45.55
CA TYR A 271 -1.10 1.29 45.64
C TYR A 271 -1.62 2.40 44.75
N VAL A 272 -2.73 2.12 44.06
CA VAL A 272 -3.47 3.10 43.28
C VAL A 272 -4.74 3.45 44.05
N TYR A 273 -4.93 4.73 44.36
CA TYR A 273 -5.97 5.24 45.25
C TYR A 273 -7.10 5.92 44.48
N ASN A 274 -8.29 5.96 45.10
CA ASN A 274 -9.49 6.55 44.50
C ASN A 274 -9.33 8.05 44.15
N ASN A 275 -8.56 8.79 44.96
CA ASN A 275 -8.30 10.21 44.74
C ASN A 275 -7.46 10.52 43.50
N GLN A 276 -6.76 9.53 42.93
CA GLN A 276 -5.94 9.71 41.73
C GLN A 276 -6.80 9.83 40.46
N PHE A 277 -8.09 9.53 40.54
CA PHE A 277 -9.01 9.58 39.41
C PHE A 277 -10.01 10.72 39.51
N SER A 278 -10.27 11.35 38.36
CA SER A 278 -11.45 12.16 38.12
C SER A 278 -12.53 11.29 37.48
N ASN A 279 -13.81 11.65 37.66
CA ASN A 279 -14.90 10.83 37.17
C ASN A 279 -14.83 10.75 35.63
N SER A 280 -14.85 9.53 35.06
CA SER A 280 -14.92 9.25 33.62
C SER A 280 -13.72 9.62 32.72
N ALA A 281 -12.59 10.12 33.24
CA ALA A 281 -11.39 10.39 32.43
C ALA A 281 -10.32 9.30 32.56
N TYR A 282 -9.59 9.02 31.46
CA TYR A 282 -8.38 8.21 31.51
C TYR A 282 -7.26 8.98 32.23
N THR A 283 -6.60 8.29 33.15
CA THR A 283 -5.52 8.78 33.98
C THR A 283 -4.32 7.85 33.82
N GLU A 284 -3.13 8.43 33.64
CA GLU A 284 -1.89 7.67 33.64
C GLU A 284 -1.39 7.50 35.07
N ILE A 285 -1.21 6.24 35.49
CA ILE A 285 -0.66 5.86 36.79
C ILE A 285 0.71 5.24 36.56
N VAL A 286 1.75 5.82 37.16
CA VAL A 286 3.11 5.31 37.08
C VAL A 286 3.62 4.91 38.45
N THR A 287 4.36 3.80 38.48
CA THR A 287 5.12 3.39 39.66
C THR A 287 6.38 4.25 39.80
N PRO A 288 6.91 4.43 41.03
CA PRO A 288 8.28 4.86 41.25
C PRO A 288 9.28 3.96 40.52
N TYR A 289 10.46 4.51 40.21
CA TYR A 289 11.51 3.70 39.59
C TYR A 289 11.99 2.58 40.52
N PHE A 290 12.19 1.39 39.95
CA PHE A 290 12.76 0.19 40.55
C PHE A 290 13.93 -0.32 39.68
N PHE A 291 14.71 -1.30 40.13
CA PHE A 291 15.85 -1.83 39.35
C PHE A 291 15.87 -3.36 39.40
N LYS A 292 16.60 -3.96 38.47
CA LYS A 292 16.76 -5.41 38.37
C LYS A 292 17.86 -5.95 39.30
N ALA A 293 17.53 -6.34 40.52
CA ALA A 293 18.49 -6.74 41.55
C ALA A 293 19.34 -7.96 41.16
N LEU A 294 18.77 -8.98 40.50
CA LEU A 294 19.47 -10.22 40.17
C LEU A 294 20.01 -10.30 38.74
N GLY A 295 19.94 -9.22 37.95
CA GLY A 295 20.52 -9.11 36.61
C GLY A 295 20.12 -10.28 35.69
N LEU A 296 21.11 -10.95 35.08
CA LEU A 296 20.93 -12.10 34.19
C LEU A 296 20.21 -13.32 34.80
N LYS A 297 20.08 -13.38 36.13
CA LYS A 297 19.54 -14.55 36.84
C LYS A 297 18.05 -14.42 37.16
N SER A 298 17.38 -13.40 36.64
CA SER A 298 15.99 -13.13 36.95
C SER A 298 15.25 -12.41 35.84
N ARG A 299 13.93 -12.40 35.93
CA ARG A 299 13.04 -11.49 35.21
C ARG A 299 12.22 -10.67 36.20
N ILE A 300 11.81 -9.47 35.81
CA ILE A 300 10.91 -8.63 36.57
C ILE A 300 9.47 -9.04 36.25
N ILE A 301 8.62 -9.11 37.25
CA ILE A 301 7.18 -9.32 37.15
C ILE A 301 6.47 -8.07 37.67
N VAL A 302 5.39 -7.66 37.02
CA VAL A 302 4.46 -6.62 37.47
C VAL A 302 3.04 -7.19 37.45
N GLU A 303 2.44 -7.32 38.63
CA GLU A 303 1.04 -7.74 38.79
C GLU A 303 0.18 -6.53 39.15
N VAL A 304 -0.95 -6.36 38.50
CA VAL A 304 -1.96 -5.34 38.81
C VAL A 304 -3.19 -6.03 39.34
N ILE A 305 -3.38 -5.98 40.64
CA ILE A 305 -4.48 -6.64 41.36
C ILE A 305 -5.62 -5.65 41.55
N TRP A 306 -6.84 -6.03 41.17
CA TRP A 306 -8.03 -5.23 41.40
C TRP A 306 -8.69 -5.53 42.73
N ASN A 307 -8.89 -4.48 43.52
CA ASN A 307 -9.42 -4.60 44.88
C ASN A 307 -10.97 -4.54 44.93
N ARG A 308 -11.66 -4.66 43.78
CA ARG A 308 -13.13 -4.70 43.63
C ARG A 308 -13.87 -3.53 44.28
N ARG A 309 -13.30 -2.32 44.17
CA ARG A 309 -13.88 -1.09 44.77
C ARG A 309 -14.73 -0.27 43.80
N CYS A 310 -14.39 -0.29 42.53
CA CYS A 310 -15.09 0.42 41.45
C CYS A 310 -14.86 -0.32 40.12
N ASN A 311 -15.63 0.03 39.10
CA ASN A 311 -15.33 -0.44 37.75
C ASN A 311 -13.99 0.14 37.30
N VAL A 312 -13.18 -0.68 36.64
CA VAL A 312 -11.85 -0.32 36.16
C VAL A 312 -11.73 -0.70 34.69
N TYR A 313 -11.19 0.22 33.90
CA TYR A 313 -10.89 0.07 32.48
C TYR A 313 -9.40 0.40 32.30
N ILE A 314 -8.60 -0.56 31.88
CA ILE A 314 -7.18 -0.37 31.57
C ILE A 314 -7.04 -0.43 30.04
N ASP A 315 -6.64 0.69 29.46
CA ASP A 315 -6.39 0.84 28.02
C ASP A 315 -4.95 0.45 27.69
N LYS A 316 -4.00 0.73 28.60
CA LYS A 316 -2.58 0.40 28.41
C LYS A 316 -1.91 -0.01 29.72
N ALA A 317 -0.95 -0.90 29.60
CA ALA A 317 0.02 -1.20 30.65
C ALA A 317 1.40 -1.35 29.99
N TYR A 318 2.47 -0.90 30.65
CA TYR A 318 3.83 -0.90 30.10
C TYR A 318 4.89 -0.95 31.21
N VAL A 319 6.11 -1.41 30.90
CA VAL A 319 7.30 -1.29 31.76
C VAL A 319 8.43 -0.67 30.94
N PHE A 320 9.07 0.39 31.46
CA PHE A 320 10.10 1.16 30.77
C PHE A 320 11.36 1.29 31.59
N ASN A 321 12.52 1.21 30.93
CA ASN A 321 13.79 1.61 31.52
C ASN A 321 13.93 3.15 31.49
N GLN A 322 14.57 3.75 32.50
CA GLN A 322 14.85 5.18 32.61
C GLN A 322 15.71 5.69 31.45
N TYR A 323 16.63 4.88 30.93
CA TYR A 323 17.35 5.21 29.71
C TYR A 323 16.35 5.47 28.58
N TYR A 324 15.47 4.50 28.28
CA TYR A 324 14.41 4.63 27.26
C TYR A 324 13.39 5.71 27.58
N ASP A 325 13.14 6.01 28.85
CA ASP A 325 12.26 7.10 29.24
C ASP A 325 12.88 8.48 28.96
N SER A 326 14.19 8.61 29.16
CA SER A 326 14.95 9.82 28.83
C SER A 326 15.06 10.09 27.32
N LEU A 327 14.72 9.09 26.51
CA LEU A 327 14.69 9.17 25.06
C LEU A 327 13.44 9.90 24.53
N PHE A 328 12.41 10.03 25.35
CA PHE A 328 11.19 10.77 24.99
C PHE A 328 11.38 12.28 25.21
N VAL A 329 11.02 13.04 24.19
CA VAL A 329 11.27 14.49 24.15
C VAL A 329 10.11 15.28 24.78
N GLU A 330 10.43 16.35 25.51
CA GLU A 330 9.46 17.34 25.97
C GLU A 330 8.67 17.97 24.81
N THR A 331 7.39 18.29 25.06
CA THR A 331 6.46 18.85 24.06
C THR A 331 6.99 20.09 23.34
N SER A 332 7.79 20.91 24.02
CA SER A 332 8.38 22.15 23.51
C SER A 332 9.32 21.92 22.31
N VAL A 333 10.17 20.88 22.37
CA VAL A 333 11.11 20.53 21.29
C VAL A 333 10.39 19.87 20.12
N ILE A 334 9.31 19.13 20.39
CA ILE A 334 8.43 18.61 19.32
C ILE A 334 7.85 19.78 18.53
N SER A 335 7.33 20.81 19.20
CA SER A 335 6.80 22.00 18.55
C SER A 335 7.86 22.75 17.72
N GLN A 336 9.06 22.96 18.26
CA GLN A 336 10.17 23.59 17.53
C GLN A 336 10.58 22.79 16.28
N THR A 337 10.56 21.46 16.36
CA THR A 337 10.86 20.58 15.23
C THR A 337 9.77 20.68 14.16
N GLN A 338 8.50 20.67 14.56
CA GLN A 338 7.37 20.86 13.65
C GLN A 338 7.45 22.21 12.93
N ASP A 339 7.82 23.28 13.63
CA ASP A 339 8.03 24.60 13.02
C ASP A 339 9.23 24.60 12.07
N SER A 340 10.31 23.90 12.40
CA SER A 340 11.47 23.73 11.52
C SER A 340 11.11 22.97 10.23
N ILE A 341 10.25 21.97 10.31
CA ILE A 341 9.73 21.22 9.15
C ILE A 341 8.83 22.12 8.29
N ARG A 342 7.92 22.89 8.90
CA ARG A 342 7.11 23.87 8.16
C ARG A 342 7.97 24.89 7.41
N ASN A 343 9.09 25.28 8.01
CA ASN A 343 10.00 26.27 7.46
C ASN A 343 11.13 25.65 6.59
N SER A 344 11.16 24.34 6.38
CA SER A 344 12.20 23.68 5.59
C SER A 344 12.04 23.96 4.09
N PHE A 345 13.14 23.83 3.32
CA PHE A 345 13.12 24.11 1.89
C PHE A 345 12.39 23.00 1.13
N VAL A 346 11.15 23.23 0.68
CA VAL A 346 10.53 22.32 -0.30
C VAL A 346 11.08 22.67 -1.69
N PRO A 347 11.82 21.77 -2.37
CA PRO A 347 12.30 22.06 -3.72
C PRO A 347 11.13 22.40 -4.64
N ASN A 348 11.29 23.43 -5.47
CA ASN A 348 10.26 23.85 -6.43
C ASN A 348 8.86 24.03 -5.80
N ARG A 349 8.77 24.62 -4.61
CA ARG A 349 7.53 24.90 -3.86
C ARG A 349 6.44 25.62 -4.68
N ASP A 350 6.82 26.32 -5.75
CA ASP A 350 5.91 27.03 -6.66
C ASP A 350 5.51 26.22 -7.91
N ASN A 351 6.05 25.01 -8.11
CA ASN A 351 5.70 24.15 -9.25
C ASN A 351 4.46 23.29 -8.92
N PRO A 352 3.35 23.45 -9.66
CA PRO A 352 2.09 22.78 -9.36
C PRO A 352 2.12 21.27 -9.57
N ASN A 353 3.09 20.71 -10.30
CA ASN A 353 3.22 19.26 -10.49
C ASN A 353 4.08 18.60 -9.41
N TYR A 354 4.85 19.38 -8.65
CA TYR A 354 5.74 18.85 -7.64
C TYR A 354 4.95 18.41 -6.40
N VAL A 355 5.15 17.16 -6.00
CA VAL A 355 4.57 16.54 -4.81
C VAL A 355 5.65 16.43 -3.73
N HIS A 356 5.28 16.26 -2.45
CA HIS A 356 6.30 16.15 -1.39
C HIS A 356 7.21 14.93 -1.59
N ALA A 357 8.31 14.86 -0.84
CA ALA A 357 9.31 13.81 -1.00
C ALA A 357 8.75 12.39 -0.80
N TYR A 358 9.17 11.47 -1.68
CA TYR A 358 8.90 10.05 -1.61
C TYR A 358 9.79 9.38 -0.55
N PHE A 359 9.19 8.51 0.24
CA PHE A 359 9.87 7.65 1.22
C PHE A 359 9.94 6.22 0.67
N ASP A 360 11.13 5.64 0.61
CA ASP A 360 11.30 4.27 0.12
C ASP A 360 11.07 3.23 1.23
N GLU A 361 10.34 2.16 0.92
CA GLU A 361 10.07 1.00 1.79
C GLU A 361 9.63 1.29 3.26
N PRO A 362 8.61 2.14 3.53
CA PRO A 362 8.24 2.42 4.91
C PRO A 362 7.48 1.32 5.64
N MET A 363 7.78 1.22 6.94
CA MET A 363 7.11 0.29 7.86
C MET A 363 5.77 0.86 8.38
N PRO A 364 4.82 0.00 8.84
CA PRO A 364 3.54 0.36 9.46
C PRO A 364 3.53 1.62 10.34
N LEU A 365 4.51 1.76 11.23
CA LEU A 365 4.61 2.85 12.19
C LEU A 365 5.11 4.16 11.58
N GLN A 366 6.00 4.07 10.59
CA GLN A 366 6.59 5.23 9.91
C GLN A 366 5.51 5.98 9.12
N TYR A 367 4.46 5.29 8.67
CA TYR A 367 3.32 5.92 8.00
C TYR A 367 2.68 7.05 8.83
N TYR A 368 2.65 6.94 10.17
CA TYR A 368 2.06 8.00 11.02
C TYR A 368 2.95 9.24 11.02
N GLY A 369 4.26 9.03 11.15
CA GLY A 369 5.24 10.11 11.08
C GLY A 369 5.28 10.76 9.70
N GLN A 370 5.22 9.96 8.63
CA GLN A 370 5.16 10.44 7.25
C GLN A 370 3.91 11.28 7.03
N GLN A 371 2.73 10.76 7.39
CA GLN A 371 1.49 11.51 7.30
C GLN A 371 1.55 12.81 8.09
N LYS A 372 2.14 12.80 9.30
CA LYS A 372 2.31 14.01 10.09
C LYS A 372 3.23 15.02 9.41
N VAL A 373 4.36 14.57 8.85
CA VAL A 373 5.26 15.41 8.06
C VAL A 373 4.55 15.97 6.84
N SER A 374 3.80 15.14 6.12
CA SER A 374 3.02 15.57 4.98
C SER A 374 2.00 16.62 5.38
N GLN A 375 1.24 16.45 6.46
CA GLN A 375 0.31 17.46 6.98
C GLN A 375 1.03 18.77 7.36
N LEU A 376 2.20 18.69 7.99
CA LEU A 376 3.00 19.88 8.32
C LEU A 376 3.46 20.60 7.05
N TRP A 377 3.91 19.87 6.04
CA TRP A 377 4.25 20.44 4.74
C TRP A 377 3.02 20.86 3.92
N GLU A 378 1.86 20.27 4.09
CA GLU A 378 0.59 20.75 3.51
C GLU A 378 0.26 22.14 4.04
N THR A 379 0.49 22.41 5.34
CA THR A 379 0.34 23.77 5.90
C THR A 379 1.40 24.75 5.41
N ALA A 380 2.57 24.24 5.01
CA ALA A 380 3.69 25.04 4.54
C ALA A 380 3.78 25.18 3.03
N THR A 381 3.11 24.37 2.22
CA THR A 381 3.17 24.41 0.76
C THR A 381 1.82 24.85 0.20
N ILE A 382 1.82 25.59 -0.90
CA ILE A 382 0.57 26.01 -1.56
C ILE A 382 -0.17 24.83 -2.23
N HIS A 383 0.47 23.66 -2.34
CA HIS A 383 0.01 22.58 -3.22
C HIS A 383 -0.56 21.35 -2.51
N GLN A 384 -0.48 21.23 -1.18
CA GLN A 384 -1.14 20.19 -0.38
C GLN A 384 -1.05 18.75 -0.95
N LYS A 385 0.16 18.30 -1.32
CA LYS A 385 0.35 17.04 -2.07
C LYS A 385 0.97 15.95 -1.19
N TYR A 386 0.32 14.78 -1.11
CA TYR A 386 0.68 13.63 -0.27
C TYR A 386 1.24 12.45 -1.10
N ILE A 387 2.47 12.00 -0.84
CA ILE A 387 3.00 10.68 -1.20
C ILE A 387 3.20 9.81 0.04
N LYS A 388 2.46 8.72 0.18
CA LYS A 388 2.80 7.60 1.07
C LYS A 388 4.02 6.87 0.48
N GLY A 389 4.98 6.46 1.31
CA GLY A 389 6.06 5.63 0.79
C GLY A 389 5.58 4.27 0.26
N ALA A 390 6.40 3.62 -0.56
CA ALA A 390 6.00 2.40 -1.24
C ALA A 390 6.27 1.15 -0.43
N ASP A 391 5.29 0.25 -0.40
CA ASP A 391 5.43 -1.05 0.24
C ASP A 391 5.53 -2.16 -0.81
N MET A 392 6.23 -3.23 -0.48
CA MET A 392 6.37 -4.38 -1.37
C MET A 392 6.05 -5.71 -0.70
N MET A 393 5.90 -5.72 0.62
CA MET A 393 5.91 -6.96 1.40
C MET A 393 5.29 -6.73 2.77
N THR A 394 4.03 -7.10 2.91
CA THR A 394 3.38 -7.18 4.22
C THR A 394 2.73 -8.55 4.41
N ASP A 395 2.74 -9.06 5.63
CA ASP A 395 1.81 -10.11 6.00
C ASP A 395 0.43 -9.52 6.37
N ASN A 396 -0.59 -10.39 6.52
CA ASN A 396 -1.94 -9.95 6.86
C ASN A 396 -2.03 -9.35 8.27
N ILE A 397 -1.05 -9.61 9.14
CA ILE A 397 -1.03 -9.12 10.51
C ILE A 397 -0.52 -7.68 10.55
N GLU A 398 0.52 -7.40 9.77
CA GLU A 398 1.01 -6.04 9.55
C GLU A 398 -0.09 -5.17 8.93
N LEU A 399 -0.91 -5.75 8.04
CA LEU A 399 -2.10 -5.11 7.47
C LEU A 399 -3.11 -4.71 8.53
N GLU A 400 -3.53 -5.65 9.38
CA GLU A 400 -4.48 -5.42 10.49
C GLU A 400 -3.93 -4.38 11.47
N LEU A 401 -2.64 -4.45 11.81
CA LEU A 401 -1.98 -3.49 12.68
C LEU A 401 -1.97 -2.08 12.06
N ILE A 402 -1.76 -1.96 10.75
CA ILE A 402 -1.86 -0.67 10.05
C ILE A 402 -3.31 -0.18 10.11
N ASN A 403 -4.30 -0.99 9.75
CA ASN A 403 -5.70 -0.59 9.77
C ASN A 403 -6.09 -0.07 11.16
N PHE A 404 -5.64 -0.75 12.21
CA PHE A 404 -5.81 -0.34 13.59
C PHE A 404 -5.13 1.00 13.92
N LEU A 405 -3.83 1.14 13.63
CA LEU A 405 -3.05 2.32 14.00
C LEU A 405 -3.49 3.58 13.25
N HIS A 406 -4.02 3.41 12.04
CA HIS A 406 -4.38 4.50 11.14
C HIS A 406 -5.88 4.74 11.02
N TRP A 407 -6.73 4.02 11.76
CA TRP A 407 -8.19 4.18 11.71
C TRP A 407 -8.70 5.64 11.77
N PRO A 408 -8.21 6.52 12.67
CA PRO A 408 -8.65 7.93 12.69
C PRO A 408 -8.04 8.79 11.56
N ASP A 409 -6.98 8.33 10.90
CA ASP A 409 -6.16 9.08 9.95
C ASP A 409 -5.71 8.19 8.77
N ARG A 410 -6.62 7.43 8.15
CA ARG A 410 -6.26 6.39 7.16
C ARG A 410 -5.42 6.94 5.99
N PRO A 411 -4.45 6.16 5.46
CA PRO A 411 -3.72 6.58 4.27
C PRO A 411 -4.69 6.78 3.10
N LYS A 412 -4.50 7.86 2.34
CA LYS A 412 -5.39 8.19 1.22
C LYS A 412 -5.26 7.23 0.03
N TYR A 413 -4.19 6.45 -0.03
CA TYR A 413 -3.90 5.49 -1.09
C TYR A 413 -2.79 4.50 -0.65
N ILE A 414 -2.64 3.38 -1.37
CA ILE A 414 -1.53 2.42 -1.21
C ILE A 414 -0.53 2.59 -2.36
N LEU A 415 0.77 2.57 -2.09
CA LEU A 415 1.81 2.56 -3.13
C LEU A 415 2.56 1.25 -3.07
N SER A 416 2.67 0.57 -4.21
CA SER A 416 3.41 -0.67 -4.35
C SER A 416 4.72 -0.42 -5.09
N ASP A 417 5.84 -0.88 -4.53
CA ASP A 417 7.11 -0.96 -5.28
C ASP A 417 7.50 -2.41 -5.51
N TYR A 418 7.64 -2.84 -6.77
CA TYR A 418 8.13 -4.20 -7.05
C TYR A 418 8.76 -4.28 -8.42
N TYR A 419 10.05 -4.63 -8.45
CA TYR A 419 10.84 -4.77 -9.68
C TYR A 419 11.03 -6.25 -10.04
N PRO A 420 10.19 -6.82 -10.95
CA PRO A 420 10.19 -8.25 -11.24
C PRO A 420 11.34 -8.72 -12.14
N LEU A 421 11.95 -7.85 -12.94
CA LEU A 421 12.97 -8.21 -13.94
C LEU A 421 14.36 -8.18 -13.32
N LYS A 422 14.65 -9.23 -12.53
CA LYS A 422 15.99 -9.47 -11.96
C LYS A 422 17.00 -9.82 -13.05
N ASN A 423 18.29 -9.73 -12.72
CA ASN A 423 19.41 -9.95 -13.65
C ASN A 423 19.40 -11.29 -14.40
N PHE A 424 18.88 -12.36 -13.80
CA PHE A 424 18.82 -13.70 -14.38
C PHE A 424 17.54 -13.98 -15.18
N ILE A 425 16.58 -13.05 -15.20
CA ILE A 425 15.31 -13.23 -15.91
C ILE A 425 15.53 -13.06 -17.42
N SER A 426 15.21 -14.11 -18.16
CA SER A 426 15.19 -14.14 -19.62
C SER A 426 14.02 -13.33 -20.19
N ASN A 427 14.17 -12.86 -21.42
CA ASN A 427 13.07 -12.27 -22.21
C ASN A 427 12.15 -13.34 -22.84
N SER A 428 12.49 -14.63 -22.73
CA SER A 428 11.66 -15.74 -23.22
C SER A 428 10.37 -15.86 -22.43
N SER A 429 9.27 -16.18 -23.12
CA SER A 429 7.98 -16.49 -22.49
C SER A 429 7.95 -17.85 -21.77
N THR A 430 8.87 -18.77 -22.08
CA THR A 430 8.92 -20.12 -21.50
C THR A 430 10.28 -20.42 -20.85
N GLY A 431 10.29 -21.37 -19.92
CA GLY A 431 11.47 -21.79 -19.16
C GLY A 431 11.47 -21.37 -17.68
N SER A 432 12.42 -21.90 -16.90
CA SER A 432 12.50 -21.74 -15.44
C SER A 432 12.97 -20.37 -14.95
N LEU A 433 13.41 -19.50 -15.85
CA LEU A 433 13.77 -18.10 -15.59
C LEU A 433 13.09 -17.18 -16.60
N SER A 434 11.90 -17.56 -17.06
CA SER A 434 11.15 -16.85 -18.11
C SER A 434 10.59 -15.53 -17.62
N LEU A 435 10.25 -14.68 -18.59
CA LEU A 435 9.50 -13.45 -18.35
C LEU A 435 8.16 -13.74 -17.67
N GLN A 436 7.47 -14.83 -18.02
CA GLN A 436 6.16 -15.15 -17.44
C GLN A 436 6.26 -15.47 -15.95
N MET A 437 7.35 -16.10 -15.49
CA MET A 437 7.60 -16.31 -14.06
C MET A 437 7.86 -14.98 -13.32
N ALA A 438 8.57 -14.04 -13.94
CA ALA A 438 8.76 -12.71 -13.37
C ALA A 438 7.44 -11.95 -13.27
N LEU A 439 6.58 -12.03 -14.29
CA LEU A 439 5.25 -11.43 -14.29
C LEU A 439 4.29 -12.13 -13.31
N ASP A 440 4.40 -13.45 -13.12
CA ASP A 440 3.65 -14.17 -12.08
C ASP A 440 4.06 -13.67 -10.69
N SER A 441 5.35 -13.44 -10.48
CA SER A 441 5.85 -12.87 -9.23
C SER A 441 5.38 -11.44 -9.00
N LEU A 442 5.24 -10.64 -10.06
CA LEU A 442 4.62 -9.31 -10.00
C LEU A 442 3.14 -9.39 -9.62
N VAL A 443 2.40 -10.34 -10.19
CA VAL A 443 0.97 -10.51 -9.93
C VAL A 443 0.72 -10.98 -8.51
N ASN A 444 1.36 -12.07 -8.10
CA ASN A 444 1.19 -12.66 -6.79
C ASN A 444 2.33 -13.64 -6.50
N VAL A 445 3.09 -13.42 -5.43
CA VAL A 445 4.03 -14.40 -4.91
C VAL A 445 3.76 -14.65 -3.43
N GLN A 446 3.67 -15.94 -3.09
CA GLN A 446 3.67 -16.42 -1.72
C GLN A 446 5.12 -16.74 -1.34
N LEU A 447 5.66 -16.03 -0.36
CA LEU A 447 6.95 -16.34 0.22
C LEU A 447 6.74 -17.14 1.50
N PRO A 448 7.11 -18.44 1.50
CA PRO A 448 7.05 -19.23 2.71
C PRO A 448 8.10 -18.70 3.69
N ARG A 449 7.66 -18.02 4.75
CA ARG A 449 8.52 -17.64 5.88
C ARG A 449 7.86 -18.19 7.13
N TRP A 450 8.58 -18.98 7.91
CA TRP A 450 8.02 -19.42 9.19
C TRP A 450 7.89 -18.20 10.12
N PRO A 451 6.74 -17.99 10.79
CA PRO A 451 5.50 -18.79 10.84
C PRO A 451 4.34 -18.32 9.95
N HIS A 452 4.54 -17.30 9.11
CA HIS A 452 3.50 -16.75 8.23
C HIS A 452 3.94 -16.59 6.79
N ASP A 453 3.05 -16.96 5.90
CA ASP A 453 3.18 -16.65 4.48
C ASP A 453 3.10 -15.15 4.26
N ARG A 454 4.15 -14.58 3.65
CA ARG A 454 4.12 -13.21 3.17
C ARG A 454 3.69 -13.21 1.72
N TYR A 455 2.74 -12.34 1.41
CA TYR A 455 2.28 -12.15 0.05
C TYR A 455 2.88 -10.88 -0.53
N LYS A 456 3.22 -10.91 -1.81
CA LYS A 456 3.67 -9.73 -2.55
C LYS A 456 2.98 -9.67 -3.90
N GLY A 457 3.07 -8.50 -4.51
CA GLY A 457 2.59 -8.24 -5.85
C GLY A 457 1.21 -7.60 -5.88
N LEU A 458 0.72 -7.38 -7.09
CA LEU A 458 -0.47 -6.59 -7.39
C LEU A 458 -1.71 -7.10 -6.65
N ARG A 459 -1.88 -8.42 -6.53
CA ARG A 459 -3.02 -9.04 -5.83
C ARG A 459 -3.04 -8.72 -4.33
N GLN A 460 -1.88 -8.69 -3.67
CA GLN A 460 -1.81 -8.32 -2.26
C GLN A 460 -2.12 -6.83 -2.07
N MET A 461 -1.65 -5.98 -2.99
CA MET A 461 -1.82 -4.54 -2.89
C MET A 461 -3.27 -4.10 -3.12
N ILE A 462 -3.99 -4.70 -4.06
CA ILE A 462 -5.43 -4.42 -4.26
C ILE A 462 -6.28 -4.92 -3.09
N ARG A 463 -5.92 -6.06 -2.47
CA ARG A 463 -6.59 -6.53 -1.25
C ARG A 463 -6.42 -5.54 -0.11
N TRP A 464 -5.21 -5.04 0.10
CA TRP A 464 -5.00 -3.98 1.07
C TRP A 464 -5.83 -2.73 0.77
N ALA A 465 -5.90 -2.33 -0.50
CA ALA A 465 -6.69 -1.18 -0.91
C ALA A 465 -8.21 -1.34 -0.70
N HIS A 466 -8.74 -2.57 -0.64
CA HIS A 466 -10.17 -2.84 -0.45
C HIS A 466 -10.53 -3.21 1.00
N ASP A 467 -9.66 -3.94 1.70
CA ASP A 467 -9.96 -4.58 2.97
C ASP A 467 -9.43 -3.75 4.16
N PHE A 468 -9.68 -2.44 4.13
CA PHE A 468 -9.23 -1.54 5.19
C PHE A 468 -10.14 -1.60 6.44
N GLU A 469 -11.43 -1.85 6.24
CA GLU A 469 -12.40 -2.12 7.31
C GLU A 469 -12.76 -3.61 7.25
N ASP A 470 -13.14 -4.24 8.38
CA ASP A 470 -13.36 -5.69 8.55
C ASP A 470 -14.47 -6.30 7.63
N ASN A 471 -14.92 -5.60 6.60
CA ASN A 471 -15.81 -6.07 5.56
C ASN A 471 -15.31 -5.68 4.13
N PRO A 472 -14.77 -6.64 3.36
CA PRO A 472 -14.23 -6.41 2.00
C PRO A 472 -15.29 -6.07 0.94
N THR A 473 -16.57 -6.09 1.31
CA THR A 473 -17.69 -5.77 0.40
C THR A 473 -18.13 -4.30 0.49
N ASN A 474 -17.60 -3.53 1.44
CA ASN A 474 -17.96 -2.12 1.58
C ASN A 474 -17.14 -1.22 0.66
N ILE A 475 -17.66 -1.02 -0.55
CA ILE A 475 -17.01 -0.19 -1.58
C ILE A 475 -16.73 1.26 -1.17
N THR A 476 -17.35 1.78 -0.10
CA THR A 476 -17.09 3.14 0.40
C THR A 476 -15.73 3.30 1.06
N ASP A 477 -15.10 2.18 1.40
CA ASP A 477 -13.88 2.16 2.21
C ASP A 477 -12.65 1.87 1.35
N HIS A 478 -12.86 1.53 0.08
CA HIS A 478 -11.81 1.29 -0.88
C HIS A 478 -11.00 2.57 -1.11
N ILE A 479 -9.68 2.47 -0.99
CA ILE A 479 -8.74 3.53 -1.35
C ILE A 479 -8.02 3.17 -2.67
N PRO A 480 -7.56 4.14 -3.45
CA PRO A 480 -6.78 3.83 -4.65
C PRO A 480 -5.45 3.15 -4.28
N PHE A 481 -4.96 2.25 -5.13
CA PHE A 481 -3.56 1.82 -5.10
C PHE A 481 -2.81 2.21 -6.35
N TYR A 482 -1.54 2.50 -6.19
CA TYR A 482 -0.59 2.87 -7.23
C TYR A 482 0.55 1.87 -7.28
N HIS A 483 1.15 1.68 -8.44
CA HIS A 483 2.26 0.73 -8.62
C HIS A 483 3.45 1.36 -9.33
N THR A 484 4.65 1.11 -8.81
CA THR A 484 5.92 1.51 -9.42
C THR A 484 6.31 0.51 -10.50
N ILE A 485 6.45 1.00 -11.74
CA ILE A 485 6.86 0.21 -12.88
C ILE A 485 8.38 0.14 -12.92
N GLN A 486 8.94 -1.06 -13.10
CA GLN A 486 10.36 -1.19 -13.41
C GLN A 486 10.63 -0.59 -14.79
N CYS A 487 11.17 0.62 -14.80
CA CYS A 487 11.70 1.26 -16.00
C CYS A 487 13.23 1.33 -16.00
N GLN A 488 13.87 1.09 -14.87
CA GLN A 488 15.31 1.10 -14.73
C GLN A 488 15.96 -0.29 -14.88
N GLY A 489 17.25 -0.28 -15.24
CA GLY A 489 18.16 -1.40 -14.98
C GLY A 489 19.27 -0.95 -14.04
N GLU A 490 19.86 -1.88 -13.31
CA GLU A 490 20.86 -1.57 -12.29
C GLU A 490 22.07 -2.48 -12.42
N VAL A 491 23.27 -1.90 -12.38
CA VAL A 491 24.54 -2.62 -12.40
C VAL A 491 25.33 -2.21 -11.17
N MET A 492 25.79 -3.19 -10.41
CA MET A 492 26.69 -3.02 -9.27
C MET A 492 28.11 -3.39 -9.71
N ARG A 493 29.16 -2.66 -9.28
CA ARG A 493 30.54 -3.19 -9.39
C ARG A 493 30.91 -3.95 -8.12
N ASP A 494 31.44 -5.17 -8.29
CA ASP A 494 31.93 -5.98 -7.17
C ASP A 494 33.21 -5.40 -6.54
N SER A 495 33.72 -6.03 -5.49
CA SER A 495 34.95 -5.59 -4.80
C SER A 495 36.20 -5.55 -5.70
N SER A 496 36.16 -6.25 -6.84
CA SER A 496 37.22 -6.33 -7.85
C SER A 496 36.96 -5.40 -9.04
N GLY A 497 35.88 -4.60 -9.00
CA GLY A 497 35.49 -3.70 -10.07
C GLY A 497 34.73 -4.35 -11.22
N ASN A 498 34.35 -5.64 -11.15
CA ASN A 498 33.60 -6.29 -12.24
C ASN A 498 32.13 -5.87 -12.20
N PRO A 499 31.51 -5.58 -13.36
CA PRO A 499 30.08 -5.28 -13.43
C PRO A 499 29.25 -6.55 -13.16
N LEU A 500 28.39 -6.47 -12.16
CA LEU A 500 27.35 -7.43 -11.84
C LEU A 500 26.00 -6.78 -12.08
N LEU A 501 25.26 -7.27 -13.08
CA LEU A 501 23.89 -6.84 -13.29
C LEU A 501 23.06 -7.20 -12.05
N HIS A 502 22.36 -6.22 -11.47
CA HIS A 502 21.46 -6.41 -10.33
C HIS A 502 20.00 -6.48 -10.81
N LEU A 503 19.55 -5.46 -11.57
CA LEU A 503 18.26 -5.43 -12.24
C LEU A 503 18.46 -5.40 -13.76
N ARG A 504 17.73 -6.27 -14.46
CA ARG A 504 17.74 -6.28 -15.93
C ARG A 504 17.01 -5.05 -16.45
N ARG A 505 17.54 -4.47 -17.53
CA ARG A 505 16.86 -3.40 -18.27
C ARG A 505 15.58 -3.95 -18.92
N PRO A 506 14.41 -3.34 -18.70
CA PRO A 506 13.19 -3.74 -19.38
C PRO A 506 13.23 -3.35 -20.87
N SER A 507 12.62 -4.18 -21.70
CA SER A 507 12.31 -3.85 -23.10
C SER A 507 11.09 -2.92 -23.19
N TYR A 508 10.78 -2.47 -24.41
CA TYR A 508 9.63 -1.62 -24.69
C TYR A 508 8.30 -2.27 -24.23
N ASN A 509 8.04 -3.49 -24.71
CA ASN A 509 6.79 -4.21 -24.40
C ASN A 509 6.74 -4.68 -22.94
N GLU A 510 7.88 -4.88 -22.29
CA GLU A 510 7.93 -5.24 -20.87
C GLU A 510 7.52 -4.07 -19.95
N ILE A 511 7.75 -2.82 -20.34
CA ILE A 511 7.21 -1.66 -19.59
C ILE A 511 5.69 -1.60 -19.75
N LEU A 512 5.20 -1.84 -20.97
CA LEU A 512 3.77 -1.77 -21.29
C LEU A 512 2.99 -2.87 -20.59
N VAL A 513 3.50 -4.10 -20.58
CA VAL A 513 2.82 -5.23 -19.92
C VAL A 513 2.74 -5.00 -18.41
N GLN A 514 3.78 -4.48 -17.76
CA GLN A 514 3.75 -4.17 -16.33
C GLN A 514 2.64 -3.15 -16.00
N GLY A 515 2.52 -2.09 -16.82
CA GLY A 515 1.48 -1.07 -16.65
C GLY A 515 0.08 -1.62 -16.83
N TRP A 516 -0.15 -2.40 -17.90
CA TRP A 516 -1.44 -3.04 -18.16
C TRP A 516 -1.80 -4.08 -17.10
N LEU A 517 -0.83 -4.86 -16.60
CA LEU A 517 -1.05 -5.79 -15.50
C LEU A 517 -1.46 -5.07 -14.21
N ALA A 518 -0.76 -3.98 -13.85
CA ALA A 518 -1.13 -3.18 -12.67
C ALA A 518 -2.57 -2.66 -12.76
N MET A 519 -2.97 -2.12 -13.92
CA MET A 519 -4.34 -1.67 -14.14
C MET A 519 -5.36 -2.82 -14.19
N CYS A 520 -4.97 -3.99 -14.69
CA CYS A 520 -5.80 -5.21 -14.71
C CYS A 520 -6.15 -5.67 -13.29
N TYR A 521 -5.27 -5.40 -12.33
CA TYR A 521 -5.49 -5.60 -10.89
C TYR A 521 -6.07 -4.39 -10.18
N GLY A 522 -6.47 -3.34 -10.90
CA GLY A 522 -7.22 -2.21 -10.35
C GLY A 522 -6.42 -0.94 -10.03
N ALA A 523 -5.15 -0.85 -10.43
CA ALA A 523 -4.32 0.30 -10.13
C ALA A 523 -4.98 1.59 -10.63
N LYS A 524 -4.95 2.63 -9.80
CA LYS A 524 -5.46 3.99 -10.12
C LYS A 524 -4.33 5.00 -10.35
N GLY A 525 -3.10 4.51 -10.41
CA GLY A 525 -1.93 5.32 -10.63
C GLY A 525 -0.69 4.47 -10.86
N LEU A 526 0.29 5.05 -11.55
CA LEU A 526 1.57 4.44 -11.86
C LEU A 526 2.71 5.38 -11.52
N MET A 527 3.83 4.81 -11.07
CA MET A 527 5.03 5.54 -10.69
C MET A 527 6.24 5.06 -11.51
N TYR A 528 7.09 6.01 -11.94
CA TYR A 528 8.20 5.76 -12.86
C TYR A 528 9.49 6.39 -12.35
N TYR A 529 10.55 5.60 -12.26
CA TYR A 529 11.88 6.11 -11.90
C TYR A 529 12.46 6.93 -13.06
N ASN A 530 12.54 8.25 -12.90
CA ASN A 530 12.77 9.22 -13.98
C ASN A 530 14.16 9.88 -13.96
N VAL A 531 15.18 9.13 -13.55
CA VAL A 531 16.57 9.60 -13.56
C VAL A 531 17.26 9.41 -14.91
N GLU A 532 18.37 10.12 -15.09
CA GLU A 532 19.30 9.87 -16.20
C GLU A 532 20.06 8.54 -16.02
N THR A 533 20.41 7.93 -17.15
CA THR A 533 21.29 6.78 -17.23
C THR A 533 22.68 7.22 -16.81
N GLN A 534 23.14 6.68 -15.69
CA GLN A 534 24.51 6.79 -15.21
C GLN A 534 25.23 5.51 -15.56
N THR A 535 26.34 5.62 -16.28
CA THR A 535 27.16 4.45 -16.62
C THR A 535 28.46 4.43 -15.83
N PRO A 536 29.06 3.25 -15.68
CA PRO A 536 30.32 3.12 -14.96
C PRO A 536 31.42 4.03 -15.50
N SER A 537 32.17 4.67 -14.60
CA SER A 537 33.45 5.31 -14.94
C SER A 537 34.36 4.33 -15.70
N SER A 538 35.23 4.87 -16.56
CA SER A 538 36.32 4.11 -17.17
C SER A 538 37.39 3.71 -16.13
N ASP A 539 37.32 4.26 -14.91
CA ASP A 539 38.16 3.87 -13.78
C ASP A 539 37.77 2.46 -13.28
N PRO A 540 38.65 1.45 -13.38
CA PRO A 540 38.41 0.12 -12.86
C PRO A 540 38.30 0.05 -11.32
N LEU A 541 38.64 1.12 -10.61
CA LEU A 541 38.51 1.24 -9.16
C LEU A 541 37.22 1.96 -8.71
N ASP A 542 36.40 2.43 -9.65
CA ASP A 542 35.10 3.02 -9.34
C ASP A 542 34.16 1.94 -8.77
N LYS A 543 33.53 2.24 -7.62
CA LYS A 543 32.72 1.29 -6.85
C LYS A 543 31.34 1.90 -6.60
N GLY A 544 30.28 1.17 -6.91
CA GLY A 544 28.92 1.63 -6.64
C GLY A 544 27.86 0.97 -7.51
N TYR A 545 26.62 1.47 -7.34
CA TYR A 545 25.47 1.16 -8.18
C TYR A 545 25.37 2.19 -9.31
N TYR A 546 25.14 1.69 -10.52
CA TYR A 546 24.88 2.47 -11.72
C TYR A 546 23.49 2.15 -12.21
N VAL A 547 22.75 3.18 -12.59
CA VAL A 547 21.34 3.05 -12.97
C VAL A 547 21.15 3.46 -14.41
N TYR A 548 20.41 2.64 -15.16
CA TYR A 548 20.01 2.89 -16.53
C TYR A 548 18.54 3.33 -16.54
N GLY A 549 18.30 4.64 -16.51
CA GLY A 549 16.96 5.23 -16.40
C GLY A 549 16.25 5.52 -17.72
N LEU A 550 15.32 6.48 -17.70
CA LEU A 550 14.49 6.86 -18.85
C LEU A 550 15.20 7.78 -19.86
N PHE A 551 16.24 8.49 -19.41
CA PHE A 551 16.99 9.45 -20.21
C PHE A 551 18.45 9.05 -20.30
N ASP A 552 19.12 9.30 -21.42
CA ASP A 552 20.58 9.18 -21.54
C ASP A 552 21.21 10.59 -21.52
N SER A 553 22.49 10.73 -21.15
CA SER A 553 23.19 12.03 -21.16
C SER A 553 23.88 12.32 -22.51
N GLY A 554 24.18 13.58 -22.83
CA GLY A 554 24.84 13.95 -24.08
C GLY A 554 26.38 13.91 -24.04
N GLY A 555 27.02 12.76 -24.31
CA GLY A 555 28.49 12.65 -24.54
C GLY A 555 29.06 11.23 -24.37
N TYR A 556 29.97 10.74 -25.24
CA TYR A 556 29.99 9.34 -25.72
C TYR A 556 31.11 8.37 -25.26
N GLY A 557 30.80 7.06 -25.35
CA GLY A 557 31.65 5.96 -25.89
C GLY A 557 31.12 4.55 -25.59
N THR A 558 31.01 3.59 -26.52
CA THR A 558 30.46 2.24 -26.18
C THR A 558 31.43 1.37 -25.37
N ASN A 559 30.99 0.76 -24.27
CA ASN A 559 31.71 -0.30 -23.55
C ASN A 559 31.75 -1.60 -24.37
N SER A 560 32.46 -2.63 -23.88
CA SER A 560 32.61 -3.94 -24.55
C SER A 560 31.30 -4.72 -24.74
N HIS A 561 30.19 -4.25 -24.18
CA HIS A 561 28.85 -4.81 -24.35
C HIS A 561 27.98 -3.95 -25.29
N GLY A 562 28.53 -2.89 -25.90
CA GLY A 562 27.82 -1.96 -26.77
C GLY A 562 27.11 -0.81 -26.05
N ASP A 563 27.25 -0.66 -24.73
CA ASP A 563 26.57 0.39 -23.96
C ASP A 563 27.35 1.70 -24.00
N SER A 564 26.69 2.82 -24.29
CA SER A 564 27.36 4.13 -24.25
C SER A 564 27.73 4.52 -22.82
N LEU A 565 29.01 4.78 -22.59
CA LEU A 565 29.65 5.44 -21.45
C LEU A 565 29.30 6.92 -21.49
N TYR A 566 28.76 7.41 -20.39
CA TYR A 566 28.17 8.72 -20.24
C TYR A 566 28.77 9.42 -19.02
N SER A 567 29.42 10.54 -19.29
CA SER A 567 29.78 11.55 -18.29
C SER A 567 28.54 12.38 -17.98
N PRO A 568 28.31 12.81 -16.72
CA PRO A 568 27.35 13.87 -16.39
C PRO A 568 27.90 15.23 -16.90
N ALA A 569 28.07 15.37 -18.22
CA ALA A 569 28.30 16.65 -18.85
C ALA A 569 26.94 17.38 -18.98
N PRO A 570 26.91 18.73 -18.87
CA PRO A 570 25.69 19.54 -18.79
C PRO A 570 24.83 19.59 -20.08
N ASP A 571 25.02 18.66 -21.01
CA ASP A 571 24.37 18.64 -22.32
C ASP A 571 23.16 17.69 -22.33
N SER A 572 21.97 18.27 -22.20
CA SER A 572 20.60 17.79 -22.53
C SER A 572 20.28 16.28 -22.37
N GLN A 573 19.29 15.97 -21.52
CA GLN A 573 18.65 14.65 -21.47
C GLN A 573 18.16 14.17 -22.84
N ARG A 574 18.48 12.92 -23.21
CA ARG A 574 18.04 12.28 -24.46
C ARG A 574 17.04 11.17 -24.18
N PRO A 575 15.82 11.22 -24.72
CA PRO A 575 14.86 10.12 -24.62
C PRO A 575 15.41 8.80 -25.17
N ASN A 576 15.34 7.72 -24.39
CA ASN A 576 15.66 6.36 -24.85
C ASN A 576 14.40 5.52 -25.08
N ILE A 577 14.54 4.25 -25.49
CA ILE A 577 13.42 3.35 -25.80
C ILE A 577 12.39 3.25 -24.65
N ARG A 578 12.85 3.34 -23.39
CA ARG A 578 12.00 3.22 -22.20
C ARG A 578 11.19 4.48 -21.94
N TYR A 579 11.74 5.66 -22.24
CA TYR A 579 10.97 6.90 -22.27
C TYR A 579 9.78 6.81 -23.23
N TYR A 580 10.01 6.30 -24.44
CA TYR A 580 8.94 6.19 -25.43
C TYR A 580 7.88 5.15 -25.03
N ALA A 581 8.29 4.06 -24.39
CA ALA A 581 7.36 3.08 -23.82
C ALA A 581 6.48 3.71 -22.74
N VAL A 582 7.06 4.44 -21.78
CA VAL A 582 6.29 5.16 -20.74
C VAL A 582 5.35 6.20 -21.35
N LYS A 583 5.81 6.96 -22.35
CA LYS A 583 4.99 7.94 -23.06
C LYS A 583 3.80 7.30 -23.77
N GLU A 584 4.01 6.17 -24.45
CA GLU A 584 2.92 5.43 -25.09
C GLU A 584 1.93 4.88 -24.05
N LEU A 585 2.43 4.27 -22.97
CA LEU A 585 1.58 3.77 -21.89
C LEU A 585 0.69 4.87 -21.32
N ASN A 586 1.26 6.04 -21.03
CA ASN A 586 0.52 7.17 -20.49
C ASN A 586 -0.56 7.68 -21.46
N ASN A 587 -0.29 7.70 -22.76
CA ASN A 587 -1.29 8.05 -23.77
C ASN A 587 -2.43 7.02 -23.84
N GLN A 588 -2.13 5.72 -23.71
CA GLN A 588 -3.14 4.66 -23.68
C GLN A 588 -3.99 4.74 -22.39
N ILE A 589 -3.38 5.07 -21.26
CA ILE A 589 -4.07 5.29 -19.99
C ILE A 589 -5.06 6.44 -20.10
N ASP A 590 -4.68 7.54 -20.74
CA ASP A 590 -5.54 8.72 -20.89
C ASP A 590 -6.86 8.37 -21.59
N ALA A 591 -6.83 7.45 -22.57
CA ALA A 591 -8.03 6.99 -23.28
C ALA A 591 -9.03 6.21 -22.40
N ILE A 592 -8.56 5.57 -21.31
CA ILE A 592 -9.42 4.73 -20.46
C ILE A 592 -9.62 5.29 -19.04
N SER A 593 -8.79 6.25 -18.62
CA SER A 593 -8.68 6.73 -17.24
C SER A 593 -10.02 7.18 -16.65
N SER A 594 -10.80 7.97 -17.37
CA SER A 594 -12.11 8.48 -16.92
C SER A 594 -13.10 7.37 -16.58
N THR A 595 -13.06 6.26 -17.32
CA THR A 595 -13.86 5.07 -17.01
C THR A 595 -13.23 4.31 -15.86
N LEU A 596 -11.93 3.99 -15.95
CA LEU A 596 -11.22 3.18 -14.97
C LEU A 596 -11.33 3.77 -13.55
N MET A 597 -11.25 5.09 -13.38
CA MET A 597 -11.37 5.75 -12.08
C MET A 597 -12.73 5.52 -11.39
N ASN A 598 -13.78 5.17 -12.15
CA ASN A 598 -15.12 4.90 -11.63
C ASN A 598 -15.43 3.40 -11.48
N LEU A 599 -14.41 2.55 -11.59
CA LEU A 599 -14.54 1.10 -11.50
C LEU A 599 -13.91 0.57 -10.21
N THR A 600 -14.59 -0.37 -9.58
CA THR A 600 -14.10 -1.19 -8.49
C THR A 600 -13.69 -2.55 -9.05
N TRP A 601 -12.43 -2.95 -8.83
CA TRP A 601 -11.95 -4.30 -9.15
C TRP A 601 -12.59 -5.31 -8.19
N TYR A 602 -12.89 -6.53 -8.63
CA TYR A 602 -13.39 -7.56 -7.71
C TYR A 602 -12.75 -8.94 -7.90
N GLU A 603 -12.15 -9.22 -9.05
CA GLU A 603 -11.53 -10.52 -9.32
C GLU A 603 -10.51 -10.40 -10.45
N GLY A 604 -9.50 -11.27 -10.47
CA GLY A 604 -8.50 -11.32 -11.54
C GLY A 604 -7.89 -12.71 -11.70
N PHE A 605 -7.45 -13.04 -12.92
CA PHE A 605 -7.03 -14.37 -13.31
C PHE A 605 -5.86 -14.35 -14.31
N SER A 606 -4.85 -15.17 -14.04
CA SER A 606 -3.78 -15.53 -14.98
C SER A 606 -4.18 -16.82 -15.71
N MET A 607 -4.48 -16.76 -17.01
CA MET A 607 -5.07 -17.90 -17.74
C MET A 607 -4.19 -19.14 -17.81
N HIS A 608 -2.87 -19.00 -17.64
CA HIS A 608 -1.92 -20.11 -17.67
C HIS A 608 -1.70 -20.80 -16.31
N SER A 609 -2.12 -20.19 -15.20
CA SER A 609 -1.77 -20.65 -13.84
C SER A 609 -2.92 -20.62 -12.82
N THR A 610 -4.01 -19.93 -13.11
CA THR A 610 -5.15 -19.74 -12.18
C THR A 610 -6.26 -20.79 -12.45
N PRO A 611 -7.03 -21.23 -11.44
CA PRO A 611 -8.14 -22.16 -11.59
C PRO A 611 -9.27 -21.66 -12.52
N SER A 612 -10.26 -22.54 -12.71
CA SER A 612 -11.47 -22.34 -13.53
C SER A 612 -12.13 -20.97 -13.32
N LEU A 613 -12.56 -20.34 -14.41
CA LEU A 613 -13.40 -19.14 -14.46
C LEU A 613 -14.86 -19.38 -13.97
N SER A 614 -15.07 -20.44 -13.19
CA SER A 614 -16.38 -20.86 -12.69
C SER A 614 -17.03 -19.76 -11.85
N GLY A 615 -18.32 -19.52 -12.07
CA GLY A 615 -19.09 -18.49 -11.35
C GLY A 615 -18.99 -17.08 -11.94
N THR A 616 -18.14 -16.85 -12.94
CA THR A 616 -18.08 -15.56 -13.65
C THR A 616 -18.90 -15.57 -14.94
N TYR A 617 -19.21 -14.39 -15.48
CA TYR A 617 -19.87 -14.26 -16.79
C TYR A 617 -18.92 -14.48 -17.98
N ILE A 618 -17.63 -14.66 -17.74
CA ILE A 618 -16.62 -15.02 -18.75
C ILE A 618 -16.23 -16.47 -18.51
N ASN A 619 -16.69 -17.40 -19.34
CA ASN A 619 -16.51 -18.83 -19.04
C ASN A 619 -15.22 -19.42 -19.61
N SER A 620 -14.56 -18.75 -20.55
CA SER A 620 -13.35 -19.23 -21.20
C SER A 620 -12.60 -18.09 -21.88
N ILE A 621 -11.28 -18.13 -21.79
CA ILE A 621 -10.35 -17.34 -22.59
C ILE A 621 -9.38 -18.29 -23.25
N THR A 622 -9.16 -18.11 -24.55
CA THR A 622 -8.15 -18.85 -25.33
C THR A 622 -7.41 -17.88 -26.23
N SER A 623 -6.14 -18.13 -26.51
CA SER A 623 -5.34 -17.33 -27.43
C SER A 623 -4.80 -18.17 -28.59
N TRP A 624 -4.57 -17.51 -29.72
CA TRP A 624 -3.97 -18.12 -30.90
C TRP A 624 -3.17 -17.10 -31.72
N TYR A 625 -2.34 -17.59 -32.62
CA TYR A 625 -1.60 -16.79 -33.60
C TYR A 625 -1.57 -17.48 -34.97
N GLU A 626 -1.34 -16.71 -36.02
CA GLU A 626 -1.08 -17.25 -37.35
C GLU A 626 0.39 -17.63 -37.46
N SER A 627 0.66 -18.92 -37.71
CA SER A 627 2.03 -19.42 -37.87
C SER A 627 2.41 -19.37 -39.35
N GLU A 628 3.32 -18.45 -39.74
CA GLU A 628 3.84 -18.42 -41.12
C GLU A 628 4.56 -19.73 -41.49
N LYS A 629 5.20 -20.38 -40.51
CA LYS A 629 5.93 -21.63 -40.70
C LYS A 629 5.00 -22.80 -41.03
N GLU A 630 3.82 -22.82 -40.41
CA GLU A 630 2.85 -23.91 -40.55
C GLU A 630 1.71 -23.56 -41.51
N ASN A 631 1.61 -22.28 -41.91
CA ASN A 631 0.54 -21.70 -42.70
C ASN A 631 -0.85 -22.05 -42.14
N ASP A 632 -0.98 -21.99 -40.81
CA ASP A 632 -2.19 -22.38 -40.07
C ASP A 632 -2.37 -21.54 -38.79
N ILE A 633 -3.56 -21.62 -38.21
CA ILE A 633 -3.91 -21.06 -36.90
C ILE A 633 -3.44 -22.00 -35.80
N VAL A 634 -2.55 -21.51 -34.93
CA VAL A 634 -2.02 -22.26 -33.80
C VAL A 634 -2.60 -21.69 -32.51
N PHE A 635 -3.40 -22.50 -31.81
CA PHE A 635 -3.90 -22.17 -30.47
C PHE A 635 -2.80 -22.40 -29.44
N ASP A 636 -2.59 -21.44 -28.55
CA ASP A 636 -1.69 -21.64 -27.43
C ASP A 636 -2.28 -22.73 -26.51
N PRO A 637 -1.46 -23.66 -25.98
CA PRO A 637 -1.92 -24.59 -24.98
C PRO A 637 -2.34 -23.85 -23.72
N ALA A 638 -3.20 -24.48 -22.89
CA ALA A 638 -3.74 -23.84 -21.69
C ALA A 638 -2.63 -23.33 -20.75
N SER A 639 -1.51 -24.07 -20.62
CA SER A 639 -0.36 -23.68 -19.80
C SER A 639 0.48 -22.52 -20.36
N GLU A 640 0.21 -22.06 -21.59
CA GLU A 640 0.96 -20.99 -22.26
C GLU A 640 0.05 -19.94 -22.90
N THR A 641 -1.23 -19.90 -22.50
CA THR A 641 -2.16 -18.87 -22.97
C THR A 641 -1.63 -17.47 -22.63
N PHE A 642 -0.96 -17.29 -21.48
CA PHE A 642 -0.30 -16.05 -21.04
C PHE A 642 -1.17 -14.79 -21.29
N VAL A 643 -2.44 -14.90 -20.93
CA VAL A 643 -3.42 -13.80 -20.92
C VAL A 643 -3.80 -13.51 -19.49
N GLU A 644 -3.84 -12.22 -19.12
CA GLU A 644 -4.39 -11.76 -17.86
C GLU A 644 -5.83 -11.27 -18.05
N LEU A 645 -6.69 -11.57 -17.08
CA LEU A 645 -8.07 -11.07 -17.00
C LEU A 645 -8.27 -10.32 -15.67
N GLY A 646 -8.87 -9.14 -15.74
CA GLY A 646 -9.33 -8.37 -14.58
C GLY A 646 -10.81 -8.08 -14.71
N LEU A 647 -11.58 -8.28 -13.65
CA LEU A 647 -13.03 -8.06 -13.63
C LEU A 647 -13.39 -6.88 -12.72
N PHE A 648 -14.31 -6.06 -13.20
CA PHE A 648 -14.65 -4.79 -12.61
C PHE A 648 -16.16 -4.55 -12.60
N LYS A 649 -16.61 -3.81 -11.59
CA LYS A 649 -17.95 -3.23 -11.52
C LYS A 649 -17.86 -1.72 -11.46
N LYS A 650 -18.89 -1.03 -11.96
CA LYS A 650 -19.00 0.41 -11.75
C LYS A 650 -19.27 0.67 -10.27
N THR A 651 -18.45 1.50 -9.63
CA THR A 651 -18.53 1.73 -8.18
C THR A 651 -19.92 2.19 -7.75
N THR A 652 -20.54 3.12 -8.48
CA THR A 652 -21.88 3.64 -8.18
C THR A 652 -23.04 2.74 -8.63
N ALA A 653 -22.76 1.62 -9.30
CA ALA A 653 -23.75 0.68 -9.81
C ALA A 653 -23.27 -0.76 -9.64
N PHE A 654 -22.69 -1.06 -8.48
CA PHE A 654 -21.96 -2.32 -8.25
C PHE A 654 -22.86 -3.55 -8.43
N SER A 655 -24.13 -3.44 -8.06
CA SER A 655 -25.15 -4.50 -8.17
C SER A 655 -25.83 -4.58 -9.54
N ASP A 656 -25.50 -3.71 -10.51
CA ASP A 656 -26.08 -3.77 -11.85
C ASP A 656 -25.54 -4.99 -12.60
N SER A 657 -26.42 -5.97 -12.87
CA SER A 657 -26.09 -7.21 -13.57
C SER A 657 -26.06 -7.04 -15.10
N PHE A 658 -26.56 -5.93 -15.62
CA PHE A 658 -26.54 -5.56 -17.03
C PHE A 658 -25.34 -4.71 -17.41
N LEU A 659 -24.52 -4.29 -16.43
CA LEU A 659 -23.35 -3.47 -16.66
C LEU A 659 -22.11 -4.13 -16.05
N ASP A 660 -21.24 -4.63 -16.92
CA ASP A 660 -19.99 -5.27 -16.53
C ASP A 660 -18.80 -4.68 -17.26
N TYR A 661 -17.64 -4.75 -16.61
CA TYR A 661 -16.38 -4.28 -17.16
C TYR A 661 -15.30 -5.35 -16.97
N PHE A 662 -14.46 -5.53 -17.97
CA PHE A 662 -13.32 -6.44 -17.87
C PHE A 662 -12.11 -5.91 -18.63
N MET A 663 -10.92 -6.22 -18.15
CA MET A 663 -9.66 -5.89 -18.79
C MET A 663 -8.97 -7.18 -19.23
N VAL A 664 -8.39 -7.17 -20.43
CA VAL A 664 -7.61 -8.30 -20.98
C VAL A 664 -6.22 -7.80 -21.33
N VAL A 665 -5.18 -8.56 -20.98
CA VAL A 665 -3.78 -8.22 -21.26
C VAL A 665 -3.06 -9.39 -21.93
N ASN A 666 -2.39 -9.14 -23.06
CA ASN A 666 -1.43 -10.08 -23.64
C ASN A 666 -0.09 -9.96 -22.86
N ARG A 667 0.28 -11.01 -22.12
CA ARG A 667 1.48 -10.97 -21.28
C ARG A 667 2.79 -11.21 -22.04
N ARG A 668 2.71 -11.64 -23.30
CA ARG A 668 3.88 -11.88 -24.15
C ARG A 668 4.50 -10.57 -24.62
N CYS A 669 5.81 -10.53 -24.82
CA CYS A 669 6.54 -9.27 -25.02
C CYS A 669 7.50 -9.26 -26.22
N LEU A 670 7.79 -10.40 -26.84
CA LEU A 670 8.61 -10.42 -28.05
C LEU A 670 7.81 -9.90 -29.24
N GLU A 671 8.49 -9.28 -30.21
CA GLU A 671 7.86 -8.53 -31.32
C GLU A 671 6.87 -9.40 -32.15
N ASN A 672 7.14 -10.69 -32.29
CA ASN A 672 6.30 -11.64 -33.03
C ASN A 672 5.30 -12.41 -32.15
N GLU A 673 5.09 -11.99 -30.91
CA GLU A 673 4.19 -12.65 -29.96
C GLU A 673 2.81 -11.96 -29.82
N GLY A 674 2.36 -11.27 -30.87
CA GLY A 674 0.97 -10.82 -30.96
C GLY A 674 0.00 -12.00 -30.88
N ARG A 675 -1.18 -11.79 -30.31
CA ARG A 675 -2.20 -12.83 -30.12
C ARG A 675 -3.59 -12.34 -30.46
N PHE A 676 -4.36 -13.20 -31.12
CA PHE A 676 -5.81 -13.13 -31.13
C PHE A 676 -6.33 -13.80 -29.87
N ILE A 677 -7.08 -13.06 -29.06
CA ILE A 677 -7.65 -13.54 -27.81
C ILE A 677 -9.15 -13.64 -27.98
N ILE A 678 -9.67 -14.85 -27.74
CA ILE A 678 -11.10 -15.16 -27.76
C ILE A 678 -11.61 -15.14 -26.33
N VAL A 679 -12.54 -14.23 -26.04
CA VAL A 679 -13.23 -14.14 -24.74
C VAL A 679 -14.65 -14.65 -24.93
N LYS A 680 -14.99 -15.74 -24.25
CA LYS A 680 -16.33 -16.35 -24.29
C LYS A 680 -17.18 -15.84 -23.13
N ILE A 681 -18.35 -15.31 -23.46
CA ILE A 681 -19.25 -14.63 -22.51
C ILE A 681 -20.53 -15.45 -22.37
N ASN A 682 -21.04 -15.54 -21.14
CA ASN A 682 -22.33 -16.14 -20.83
C ASN A 682 -23.19 -15.20 -19.97
N LYS A 683 -24.27 -14.72 -20.59
CA LYS A 683 -25.31 -13.84 -20.04
C LYS A 683 -26.72 -14.41 -20.24
N SER A 684 -26.82 -15.70 -20.57
CA SER A 684 -28.09 -16.35 -20.92
C SER A 684 -29.21 -16.25 -19.87
N GLY A 685 -28.85 -16.08 -18.59
CA GLY A 685 -29.81 -15.91 -17.50
C GLY A 685 -30.46 -14.53 -17.38
N LEU A 686 -30.08 -13.55 -18.22
CA LEU A 686 -30.49 -12.15 -18.07
C LEU A 686 -31.54 -11.68 -19.09
N GLY A 687 -32.03 -12.57 -19.97
CA GLY A 687 -33.20 -12.31 -20.82
C GLY A 687 -32.95 -11.48 -22.08
N PHE A 688 -31.73 -10.97 -22.31
CA PHE A 688 -31.35 -10.26 -23.54
C PHE A 688 -30.44 -11.11 -24.41
N LYS A 689 -30.67 -11.12 -25.73
CA LYS A 689 -29.85 -11.84 -26.71
C LYS A 689 -28.71 -11.02 -27.28
N ASN A 690 -28.88 -9.72 -27.46
CA ASN A 690 -27.88 -8.85 -28.07
C ASN A 690 -27.07 -8.13 -27.00
N TRP A 691 -25.81 -8.50 -26.84
CA TRP A 691 -24.88 -7.90 -25.90
C TRP A 691 -23.79 -7.12 -26.64
N LYS A 692 -23.63 -5.86 -26.28
CA LYS A 692 -22.61 -4.97 -26.84
C LYS A 692 -21.34 -5.04 -25.99
N VAL A 693 -20.23 -5.42 -26.61
CA VAL A 693 -18.87 -5.34 -26.05
C VAL A 693 -18.20 -4.12 -26.65
N THR A 694 -17.80 -3.14 -25.83
CA THR A 694 -17.15 -1.90 -26.28
C THR A 694 -15.74 -1.81 -25.73
N ASP A 695 -14.73 -1.70 -26.60
CA ASP A 695 -13.36 -1.29 -26.25
C ASP A 695 -13.36 0.19 -25.89
N ILE A 696 -13.14 0.50 -24.61
CA ILE A 696 -13.22 1.87 -24.10
C ILE A 696 -12.11 2.75 -24.69
N GLY A 697 -10.90 2.20 -24.89
CA GLY A 697 -9.77 2.98 -25.37
C GLY A 697 -9.78 3.19 -26.88
N GLY A 698 -10.28 2.21 -27.63
CA GLY A 698 -10.36 2.25 -29.09
C GLY A 698 -11.70 2.73 -29.67
N ASP A 699 -12.73 2.88 -28.84
CA ASP A 699 -14.13 3.17 -29.22
C ASP A 699 -14.69 2.22 -30.30
N THR A 700 -14.21 0.98 -30.32
CA THR A 700 -14.73 -0.08 -31.19
C THR A 700 -15.75 -0.91 -30.42
N SER A 701 -16.83 -1.34 -31.08
CA SER A 701 -17.83 -2.18 -30.43
C SER A 701 -18.32 -3.33 -31.30
N TYR A 702 -18.68 -4.42 -30.64
CA TYR A 702 -19.14 -5.67 -31.23
C TYR A 702 -20.46 -6.07 -30.57
N VAL A 703 -21.38 -6.64 -31.34
CA VAL A 703 -22.60 -7.23 -30.80
C VAL A 703 -22.46 -8.74 -30.86
N ILE A 704 -22.56 -9.39 -29.70
CA ILE A 704 -22.48 -10.83 -29.54
C ILE A 704 -23.80 -11.38 -29.00
N LEU A 705 -24.01 -12.68 -29.20
CA LEU A 705 -25.09 -13.41 -28.58
C LEU A 705 -24.86 -13.50 -27.05
N ASP A 706 -25.93 -13.73 -26.28
CA ASP A 706 -25.87 -13.94 -24.83
C ASP A 706 -24.99 -15.11 -24.39
N THR A 707 -24.73 -16.07 -25.27
CA THR A 707 -23.68 -17.10 -25.12
C THR A 707 -22.68 -17.01 -26.27
N GLY A 708 -22.08 -15.84 -26.45
CA GLY A 708 -21.23 -15.49 -27.58
C GLY A 708 -19.74 -15.46 -27.27
N SER A 709 -18.96 -14.99 -28.24
CA SER A 709 -17.53 -14.78 -28.09
C SER A 709 -17.10 -13.55 -28.87
N VAL A 710 -16.12 -12.83 -28.34
CA VAL A 710 -15.42 -11.76 -29.05
C VAL A 710 -13.98 -12.20 -29.30
N ASN A 711 -13.48 -11.96 -30.51
CA ASN A 711 -12.13 -12.31 -30.93
C ASN A 711 -11.37 -11.03 -31.29
N ILE A 712 -10.30 -10.73 -30.55
CA ILE A 712 -9.63 -9.42 -30.61
C ILE A 712 -8.14 -9.63 -30.68
N TYR A 713 -7.47 -8.90 -31.58
CA TYR A 713 -6.02 -8.88 -31.67
C TYR A 713 -5.40 -7.97 -30.60
N PHE A 714 -4.33 -8.45 -29.98
CA PHE A 714 -3.47 -7.74 -29.04
C PHE A 714 -2.02 -7.85 -29.50
N GLU A 715 -1.38 -6.70 -29.66
CA GLU A 715 0.07 -6.62 -29.78
C GLU A 715 0.77 -7.10 -28.49
N PRO A 716 2.05 -7.45 -28.55
CA PRO A 716 2.83 -7.83 -27.37
C PRO A 716 2.77 -6.77 -26.26
N GLY A 717 2.54 -7.19 -25.03
CA GLY A 717 2.53 -6.35 -23.83
C GLY A 717 1.37 -5.33 -23.75
N ARG A 718 0.35 -5.44 -24.61
CA ARG A 718 -0.81 -4.54 -24.61
C ARG A 718 -2.00 -5.12 -23.86
N GLY A 719 -2.86 -4.23 -23.36
CA GLY A 719 -4.16 -4.56 -22.80
C GLY A 719 -5.27 -3.65 -23.31
N LYS A 720 -6.51 -4.00 -22.98
CA LYS A 720 -7.72 -3.26 -23.34
C LYS A 720 -8.77 -3.38 -22.24
N LEU A 721 -9.48 -2.29 -21.97
CA LEU A 721 -10.63 -2.25 -21.06
C LEU A 721 -11.93 -2.32 -21.87
N PHE A 722 -12.80 -3.25 -21.51
CA PHE A 722 -14.09 -3.46 -22.17
C PHE A 722 -15.26 -3.15 -21.24
N ARG A 723 -16.34 -2.64 -21.83
CA ARG A 723 -17.67 -2.54 -21.23
C ARG A 723 -18.64 -3.49 -21.93
N LEU A 724 -19.44 -4.19 -21.14
CA LEU A 724 -20.43 -5.17 -21.59
C LEU A 724 -21.83 -4.75 -21.12
N GLU A 725 -22.74 -4.47 -22.06
CA GLU A 725 -24.12 -4.04 -21.79
C GLU A 725 -25.11 -4.58 -22.84
N PRO A 726 -26.40 -4.80 -22.53
CA PRO A 726 -27.41 -5.15 -23.52
C PRO A 726 -27.65 -4.04 -24.54
N VAL A 727 -27.74 -4.38 -25.82
CA VAL A 727 -28.11 -3.44 -26.90
C VAL A 727 -29.49 -2.82 -26.64
N MET A 728 -30.41 -3.57 -26.04
CA MET A 728 -31.73 -3.08 -25.64
C MET A 728 -31.71 -1.95 -24.60
N ILE A 729 -30.61 -1.80 -23.86
CA ILE A 729 -30.44 -0.73 -22.85
C ILE A 729 -29.57 0.39 -23.42
N THR A 730 -28.42 0.06 -24.00
CA THR A 730 -27.46 1.08 -24.46
C THR A 730 -27.77 1.64 -25.85
N GLY A 731 -28.62 0.99 -26.64
CA GLY A 731 -28.82 1.29 -28.05
C GLY A 731 -27.75 0.67 -28.97
N GLY A 732 -27.95 0.83 -30.28
CA GLY A 732 -27.15 0.22 -31.33
C GLY A 732 -27.99 -0.63 -32.27
N THR A 733 -27.32 -1.43 -33.09
CA THR A 733 -27.96 -2.31 -34.09
C THR A 733 -28.04 -3.74 -33.57
N LEU A 734 -29.21 -4.35 -33.66
CA LEU A 734 -29.38 -5.76 -33.33
C LEU A 734 -28.62 -6.65 -34.33
N ALA A 735 -27.87 -7.63 -33.82
CA ALA A 735 -27.23 -8.67 -34.63
C ALA A 735 -28.05 -9.98 -34.65
N TYR A 736 -28.90 -10.17 -33.64
CA TYR A 736 -29.75 -11.35 -33.43
C TYR A 736 -31.19 -10.90 -33.17
N ASN A 737 -32.15 -11.79 -33.43
CA ASN A 737 -33.53 -11.53 -33.04
C ASN A 737 -33.60 -11.32 -31.53
N GLU A 738 -34.42 -10.37 -31.11
CA GLU A 738 -34.51 -9.96 -29.71
C GLU A 738 -35.96 -10.07 -29.23
N THR A 739 -36.12 -10.43 -27.96
CA THR A 739 -37.44 -10.50 -27.34
C THR A 739 -37.42 -9.76 -26.01
N VAL A 740 -38.28 -8.76 -25.89
CA VAL A 740 -38.57 -8.12 -24.60
C VAL A 740 -39.65 -8.95 -23.89
N PRO A 741 -39.36 -9.55 -22.72
CA PRO A 741 -40.34 -10.39 -22.03
C PRO A 741 -41.58 -9.60 -21.59
N GLN A 742 -42.68 -10.32 -21.35
CA GLN A 742 -43.91 -9.73 -20.84
C GLN A 742 -43.69 -8.98 -19.53
N ASN A 743 -44.44 -7.89 -19.31
CA ASN A 743 -44.38 -7.05 -18.11
C ASN A 743 -42.98 -6.51 -17.75
N THR A 744 -42.09 -6.38 -18.73
CA THR A 744 -40.73 -5.84 -18.53
C THR A 744 -40.69 -4.34 -18.81
N SER A 745 -40.05 -3.57 -17.95
CA SER A 745 -39.79 -2.14 -18.19
C SER A 745 -38.31 -1.91 -18.47
N ILE A 746 -37.99 -1.26 -19.60
CA ILE A 746 -36.60 -1.01 -20.04
C ILE A 746 -36.41 0.49 -20.29
N GLN A 747 -35.32 1.03 -19.76
CA GLN A 747 -34.84 2.37 -20.05
C GLN A 747 -33.79 2.29 -21.16
N VAL A 748 -34.15 2.74 -22.36
CA VAL A 748 -33.29 2.71 -23.55
C VAL A 748 -32.54 4.03 -23.64
N ARG A 749 -31.23 4.01 -23.39
CA ARG A 749 -30.36 5.20 -23.28
C ARG A 749 -29.82 5.71 -24.62
N GLY A 750 -29.97 4.93 -25.69
CA GLY A 750 -29.48 5.26 -27.02
C GLY A 750 -30.42 4.74 -28.12
N SER A 751 -30.28 5.25 -29.33
CA SER A 751 -31.11 4.81 -30.46
C SER A 751 -30.94 3.33 -30.76
N LEU A 752 -32.05 2.62 -30.95
CA LEU A 752 -32.11 1.20 -31.28
C LEU A 752 -32.43 1.02 -32.76
N ILE A 753 -31.68 0.14 -33.43
CA ILE A 753 -31.86 -0.19 -34.85
C ILE A 753 -32.15 -1.68 -34.99
N VAL A 754 -33.30 -2.00 -35.56
CA VAL A 754 -33.68 -3.36 -36.00
C VAL A 754 -33.38 -3.44 -37.50
N PRO A 755 -32.26 -4.05 -37.92
CA PRO A 755 -31.89 -4.08 -39.34
C PRO A 755 -32.75 -5.09 -40.12
N SER A 756 -32.70 -4.99 -41.45
CA SER A 756 -33.37 -5.94 -42.35
C SER A 756 -32.97 -7.38 -42.02
N GLY A 757 -33.94 -8.30 -41.99
CA GLY A 757 -33.74 -9.72 -41.69
C GLY A 757 -33.59 -10.06 -40.20
N LYS A 758 -33.83 -9.10 -39.30
CA LYS A 758 -33.92 -9.31 -37.85
C LYS A 758 -35.28 -8.87 -37.32
N SER A 759 -35.69 -9.44 -36.19
CA SER A 759 -36.94 -9.08 -35.51
C SER A 759 -36.72 -8.58 -34.08
N LEU A 760 -37.58 -7.65 -33.67
CA LEU A 760 -37.79 -7.28 -32.28
C LEU A 760 -39.22 -7.66 -31.88
N THR A 761 -39.37 -8.62 -30.97
CA THR A 761 -40.67 -9.02 -30.41
C THR A 761 -40.84 -8.42 -29.03
N VAL A 762 -41.93 -7.68 -28.80
CA VAL A 762 -42.23 -7.02 -27.53
C VAL A 762 -43.45 -7.67 -26.88
N GLY A 763 -43.23 -8.35 -25.76
CA GLY A 763 -44.26 -9.07 -25.02
C GLY A 763 -45.31 -8.15 -24.38
N SER A 764 -46.50 -8.71 -24.12
CA SER A 764 -47.61 -8.01 -23.46
C SER A 764 -47.19 -7.33 -22.14
N GLY A 765 -47.70 -6.13 -21.91
CA GLY A 765 -47.43 -5.35 -20.70
C GLY A 765 -46.02 -4.73 -20.62
N ALA A 766 -45.15 -4.94 -21.62
CA ALA A 766 -43.81 -4.36 -21.62
C ALA A 766 -43.83 -2.84 -21.89
N SER A 767 -42.85 -2.14 -21.32
CA SER A 767 -42.64 -0.70 -21.51
C SER A 767 -41.21 -0.42 -21.92
N LEU A 768 -41.01 0.28 -23.03
CA LEU A 768 -39.71 0.77 -23.49
C LEU A 768 -39.73 2.29 -23.47
N THR A 769 -38.90 2.89 -22.60
CA THR A 769 -38.76 4.35 -22.49
C THR A 769 -37.42 4.76 -23.10
N PHE A 770 -37.47 5.45 -24.23
CA PHE A 770 -36.32 5.97 -24.97
C PHE A 770 -35.93 7.34 -24.42
N GLN A 771 -34.72 7.42 -23.87
CA GLN A 771 -34.18 8.59 -23.17
C GLN A 771 -33.42 9.50 -24.14
N ASN A 772 -33.28 10.78 -23.79
CA ASN A 772 -32.38 11.75 -24.47
C ASN A 772 -32.57 11.81 -26.00
N GLU A 773 -33.82 11.91 -26.46
CA GLU A 773 -34.15 11.94 -27.90
C GLU A 773 -33.74 10.69 -28.69
N SER A 774 -33.50 9.57 -28.00
CA SER A 774 -33.20 8.28 -28.63
C SER A 774 -34.34 7.81 -29.52
N LYS A 775 -34.00 7.12 -30.61
CA LYS A 775 -34.96 6.69 -31.63
C LYS A 775 -35.05 5.18 -31.73
N LEU A 776 -36.21 4.69 -32.18
CA LEU A 776 -36.39 3.32 -32.63
C LEU A 776 -36.46 3.30 -34.16
N HIS A 777 -35.47 2.71 -34.81
CA HIS A 777 -35.42 2.52 -36.26
C HIS A 777 -35.74 1.07 -36.62
N ILE A 778 -36.82 0.86 -37.37
CA ILE A 778 -37.25 -0.47 -37.82
C ILE A 778 -37.03 -0.58 -39.33
N TYR A 779 -36.07 -1.39 -39.73
CA TYR A 779 -35.82 -1.81 -41.12
C TYR A 779 -36.11 -3.31 -41.33
N GLY A 780 -36.20 -4.09 -40.24
CA GLY A 780 -36.69 -5.46 -40.22
C GLY A 780 -38.11 -5.55 -39.67
N ASP A 781 -38.37 -6.54 -38.82
CA ASP A 781 -39.71 -6.80 -38.27
C ASP A 781 -39.84 -6.30 -36.82
N LEU A 782 -40.96 -5.64 -36.52
CA LEU A 782 -41.38 -5.29 -35.17
C LEU A 782 -42.69 -6.00 -34.86
N GLU A 783 -42.67 -6.90 -33.88
CA GLU A 783 -43.84 -7.65 -33.42
C GLU A 783 -44.26 -7.15 -32.03
N VAL A 784 -45.45 -6.57 -31.93
CA VAL A 784 -45.96 -5.96 -30.68
C VAL A 784 -47.13 -6.78 -30.14
N ASN A 785 -46.87 -7.60 -29.13
CA ASN A 785 -47.81 -8.59 -28.60
C ASN A 785 -48.62 -8.06 -27.40
N GLY A 786 -49.07 -6.81 -27.48
CA GLY A 786 -49.90 -6.18 -26.44
C GLY A 786 -51.32 -6.77 -26.37
N THR A 787 -51.88 -6.81 -25.17
CA THR A 787 -53.30 -7.18 -24.92
C THR A 787 -54.06 -6.01 -24.29
N SER A 788 -55.39 -6.13 -24.18
CA SER A 788 -56.21 -5.12 -23.51
C SER A 788 -55.85 -4.93 -22.02
N SER A 789 -55.44 -6.00 -21.33
CA SER A 789 -54.98 -5.99 -19.94
C SER A 789 -53.48 -5.77 -19.78
N GLY A 790 -52.69 -6.02 -20.83
CA GLY A 790 -51.23 -5.85 -20.85
C GLY A 790 -50.80 -5.07 -22.09
N LYS A 791 -51.05 -3.75 -22.08
CA LYS A 791 -50.66 -2.86 -23.19
C LYS A 791 -49.14 -2.74 -23.27
N VAL A 792 -48.61 -2.77 -24.49
CA VAL A 792 -47.22 -2.40 -24.73
C VAL A 792 -47.10 -0.88 -24.84
N THR A 793 -46.10 -0.30 -24.20
CA THR A 793 -45.83 1.15 -24.25
C THR A 793 -44.46 1.42 -24.86
N PHE A 794 -44.42 2.33 -25.82
CA PHE A 794 -43.19 2.95 -26.30
C PHE A 794 -43.26 4.43 -25.94
N ASP A 795 -42.38 4.89 -25.07
CA ASP A 795 -42.31 6.27 -24.62
C ASP A 795 -41.01 6.90 -25.11
N PHE A 796 -41.06 8.13 -25.62
CA PHE A 796 -39.92 8.83 -26.19
C PHE A 796 -39.78 10.16 -25.45
N VAL A 797 -38.88 10.19 -24.46
CA VAL A 797 -38.75 11.30 -23.54
C VAL A 797 -37.58 12.20 -23.90
N GLN A 798 -37.80 13.50 -23.75
CA GLN A 798 -36.79 14.54 -23.87
C GLN A 798 -36.42 14.95 -22.44
N ASN A 799 -35.35 14.37 -21.90
CA ASN A 799 -34.82 14.86 -20.63
C ASN A 799 -33.90 16.04 -20.92
N SER A 800 -34.25 17.20 -20.35
CA SER A 800 -33.51 18.47 -20.44
C SER A 800 -32.21 18.45 -19.65
#